data_AF-A0A914WBV7-F1
#
_entry.id   AF-A0A914WBV7-F1
#
_cell.length_a   1.000
_cell.length_b   1.000
_cell.length_c   1.000
_cell.angle_alpha   90.00
_cell.angle_beta   90.00
_cell.angle_gamma   90.00
#
_symmetry.space_group_name_H-M   'P 1'
#
loop_
_entity.id
_entity.type
_entity.pdbx_description
1 polymer ?
#
loop_
_entity_poly.entity_id
_entity_poly.type
_entity_poly.pdbx_seq_one_letter_code
_entity_poly.pdbx_strand_id
1 'polypeptide(L)'
;MATEAKRRRVEGSSLSKVLPSLDLTSTSPYVLLDCQILLKKVLISRELVEQFLIHQRHFQQLLNLVCSCSERQALSDDDKTTWQSVTKECLSVLANCCHFSIAACQEIKKSANGVIQHIGKMLVDTQQSDLVKSTALRLLGNMCEHKETAVPIVQTPALLDTICAACQQVSPDVRRNAIRSIRLLVSLSNSFAKSVIASDGAYFLGKIVSGQSSDADLQASLVILLRLLKVSPEEVGRQLARSECAFTLITSVLQTSTEPNSKAPIDRRQLTVELCQASLEMREAFAAVGAINMICQCDNFDPPDLPCRLLSPFAQDAFSRAALRESGALDKLVLRFRDCKDVDERARLVATFKYFIYDKVGMMHLSRNESYVLTLIAHMSDYTTHFGAFCSAQNGGDAMEQEDDEYRPDSPVLMEIQRQRQAKQSSEQLLASKSAPQLCKDFMAERCSQNLIYWTATPGSPNASCTSSASSSPGRAWSACMSPVGSSFGSPVGWASPVGSDGCGDQLSLSHVNTDGGMSPACLDDQADVLEDQEQLSADANTAAPRTSKSDEGGSSEERLQKELVRGEIFLLSWMSHNEATLARLTRFEVVDKLLEYMALVSELDDRAARILKRLAQSRESVEALLAIEFHYRVLFHLCRTTCRLMRHADRCSRCERRAHFGRDLLAGFSSHVDSDFGVGLLARDLTRFDSDEEAGIRAAIAVPFLVKSTYRRTRLLKDYQAFDRLLRTLRRLLTGSLVENSEQLACKIVSSLAALVPVDQLQSILQSNNSHSWGEQCMLVDDNAIAEDADGQFLFFCFPSGRTVRVSKSRFCTSNVYFGSMFDSSFVEQSTSQTQFQFRPDIEQCTEEDFTKFLHFLSGCHSACTTVDSAQLCLSLLMLGDRYLCPELTAHLLHINGPLRYLICGSNLPEFLTTALSIEENEALLHICFATLFKHCSDSEIVRVLSVVKSHTVFLDSFFAHLNRFLRQFVRL
;
A
#
# COMPACT_ATOMS: atom_id res chain seq x y z
N MET A 1 62.50 -23.71 -4.37
CA MET A 1 63.67 -24.61 -4.21
C MET A 1 64.95 -24.12 -4.91
N ALA A 2 64.92 -23.62 -6.14
CA ALA A 2 66.15 -23.09 -6.80
C ALA A 2 66.67 -21.74 -6.23
N THR A 3 65.81 -20.94 -5.59
CA THR A 3 66.17 -19.69 -4.88
C THR A 3 66.75 -19.93 -3.48
N GLU A 4 66.53 -21.11 -2.91
CA GLU A 4 66.98 -21.48 -1.57
C GLU A 4 68.45 -21.94 -1.58
N ALA A 5 68.87 -22.58 -2.67
CA ALA A 5 70.26 -23.03 -2.88
C ALA A 5 71.25 -21.86 -3.11
N LYS A 6 70.78 -20.69 -3.57
CA LYS A 6 71.64 -19.50 -3.78
C LYS A 6 71.82 -18.65 -2.51
N ARG A 7 70.95 -18.81 -1.49
CA ARG A 7 71.05 -18.12 -0.19
C ARG A 7 72.07 -18.75 0.77
N ARG A 8 72.36 -20.06 0.66
CA ARG A 8 73.32 -20.77 1.53
C ARG A 8 74.79 -20.39 1.36
N ARG A 9 75.18 -19.63 0.32
CA ARG A 9 76.59 -19.21 0.12
C ARG A 9 77.02 -17.97 0.92
N VAL A 10 76.14 -17.36 1.73
CA VAL A 10 76.44 -16.19 2.59
C VAL A 10 76.38 -16.54 4.09
N GLU A 11 76.30 -17.83 4.45
CA GLU A 11 76.20 -18.29 5.85
C GLU A 11 77.51 -18.13 6.67
N GLY A 12 78.58 -17.54 6.11
CA GLY A 12 79.89 -17.42 6.78
C GLY A 12 80.21 -16.06 7.42
N SER A 13 79.47 -15.00 7.11
CA SER A 13 79.75 -13.65 7.65
C SER A 13 78.88 -13.36 8.86
N SER A 14 79.36 -13.75 10.05
CA SER A 14 78.78 -13.29 11.32
C SER A 14 78.70 -11.77 11.36
N LEU A 15 77.55 -11.20 11.73
CA LEU A 15 77.33 -9.76 11.89
C LEU A 15 78.41 -9.10 12.77
N SER A 16 78.91 -9.83 13.77
CA SER A 16 80.01 -9.41 14.66
C SER A 16 81.34 -9.13 13.95
N LYS A 17 81.59 -9.72 12.77
CA LYS A 17 82.80 -9.48 11.96
C LYS A 17 82.64 -8.28 11.03
N VAL A 18 81.40 -7.94 10.66
CA VAL A 18 81.08 -6.91 9.67
C VAL A 18 80.91 -5.54 10.33
N LEU A 19 80.31 -5.49 11.52
CA LEU A 19 80.03 -4.23 12.21
C LEU A 19 81.26 -3.34 12.44
N PRO A 20 82.42 -3.86 12.90
CA PRO A 20 83.59 -3.02 13.16
C PRO A 20 84.21 -2.38 11.90
N SER A 21 83.95 -2.94 10.72
CA SER A 21 84.48 -2.44 9.44
C SER A 21 83.58 -1.42 8.75
N LEU A 22 82.43 -1.07 9.32
CA LEU A 22 81.48 -0.13 8.72
C LEU A 22 81.79 1.30 9.17
N ASP A 23 82.17 2.17 8.22
CA ASP A 23 82.24 3.62 8.45
C ASP A 23 81.00 4.32 7.86
N LEU A 24 79.89 4.25 8.60
CA LEU A 24 78.64 4.96 8.26
C LEU A 24 78.72 6.48 8.48
N THR A 25 79.85 7.00 8.96
CA THR A 25 80.11 8.43 9.19
C THR A 25 81.00 9.07 8.13
N SER A 26 81.47 8.28 7.15
CA SER A 26 82.33 8.75 6.08
C SER A 26 81.69 9.91 5.29
N THR A 27 82.50 10.85 4.83
CA THR A 27 82.09 11.91 3.91
C THR A 27 82.12 11.44 2.45
N SER A 28 82.76 10.30 2.16
CA SER A 28 82.86 9.72 0.81
C SER A 28 81.60 8.91 0.47
N PRO A 29 80.85 9.26 -0.61
CA PRO A 29 79.65 8.53 -0.99
C PRO A 29 79.96 7.09 -1.43
N TYR A 30 81.15 6.82 -1.96
CA TYR A 30 81.57 5.47 -2.35
C TYR A 30 81.75 4.53 -1.15
N VAL A 31 82.41 5.03 -0.09
CA VAL A 31 82.61 4.26 1.16
C VAL A 31 81.25 3.94 1.80
N LEU A 32 80.35 4.92 1.82
CA LEU A 32 79.01 4.75 2.35
C LEU A 32 78.19 3.74 1.54
N LEU A 33 78.28 3.78 0.20
CA LEU A 33 77.59 2.86 -0.68
C LEU A 33 78.06 1.41 -0.47
N ASP A 34 79.38 1.19 -0.37
CA ASP A 34 79.95 -0.14 -0.09
C ASP A 34 79.49 -0.69 1.27
N CYS A 35 79.49 0.16 2.30
CA CYS A 35 78.98 -0.18 3.63
C CYS A 35 77.49 -0.61 3.57
N GLN A 36 76.67 0.10 2.81
CA GLN A 36 75.23 -0.20 2.69
C GLN A 36 74.96 -1.47 1.88
N ILE A 37 75.70 -1.70 0.80
CA ILE A 37 75.60 -2.93 0.00
C ILE A 37 75.99 -4.13 0.87
N LEU A 38 77.04 -4.01 1.68
CA LEU A 38 77.46 -5.03 2.62
C LEU A 38 76.39 -5.29 3.69
N LEU A 39 75.87 -4.23 4.32
CA LEU A 39 74.77 -4.33 5.29
C LEU A 39 73.53 -5.01 4.70
N LYS A 40 73.12 -4.64 3.50
CA LYS A 40 71.96 -5.24 2.82
C LYS A 40 72.14 -6.74 2.53
N LYS A 41 73.37 -7.18 2.24
CA LYS A 41 73.70 -8.61 2.04
C LYS A 41 73.69 -9.40 3.35
N VAL A 42 74.01 -8.76 4.47
CA VAL A 42 74.04 -9.40 5.80
C VAL A 42 72.66 -9.40 6.45
N LEU A 43 71.90 -8.31 6.33
CA LEU A 43 70.59 -8.14 6.97
C LEU A 43 69.46 -8.77 6.15
N ILE A 44 69.53 -10.10 6.01
CA ILE A 44 68.62 -10.90 5.18
C ILE A 44 67.66 -11.79 5.98
N SER A 45 67.81 -11.87 7.31
CA SER A 45 66.95 -12.64 8.21
C SER A 45 66.55 -11.83 9.44
N ARG A 46 65.49 -12.30 10.12
CA ARG A 46 64.98 -11.66 11.34
C ARG A 46 66.00 -11.64 12.46
N GLU A 47 66.71 -12.75 12.67
CA GLU A 47 67.71 -12.91 13.74
C GLU A 47 68.86 -11.92 13.56
N LEU A 48 69.35 -11.75 12.32
CA LEU A 48 70.44 -10.82 12.01
C LEU A 48 70.01 -9.36 12.15
N VAL A 49 68.76 -9.04 11.80
CA VAL A 49 68.19 -7.70 12.03
C VAL A 49 68.05 -7.42 13.53
N GLU A 50 67.52 -8.36 14.31
CA GLU A 50 67.39 -8.19 15.77
C GLU A 50 68.77 -8.00 16.42
N GLN A 51 69.78 -8.78 16.02
CA GLN A 51 71.17 -8.57 16.47
C GLN A 51 71.73 -7.20 16.07
N PHE A 52 71.43 -6.72 14.86
CA PHE A 52 71.84 -5.39 14.41
C PHE A 52 71.21 -4.27 15.23
N LEU A 53 69.93 -4.42 15.61
CA LEU A 53 69.21 -3.45 16.43
C LEU A 53 69.72 -3.36 17.86
N ILE A 54 70.28 -4.44 18.41
CA ILE A 54 70.99 -4.41 19.72
C ILE A 54 72.15 -3.40 19.67
N HIS A 55 72.82 -3.28 18.52
CA HIS A 55 73.88 -2.30 18.29
C HIS A 55 73.31 -0.91 17.89
N GLN A 56 72.54 -0.30 18.79
CA GLN A 56 71.80 0.96 18.59
C GLN A 56 72.60 2.08 17.91
N ARG A 57 73.92 2.18 18.17
CA ARG A 57 74.80 3.19 17.55
C ARG A 57 74.82 3.11 16.03
N HIS A 58 74.98 1.91 15.45
CA HIS A 58 75.08 1.76 13.99
C HIS A 58 73.71 1.98 13.31
N PHE A 59 72.63 1.56 13.97
CA PHE A 59 71.28 1.85 13.49
C PHE A 59 71.01 3.37 13.51
N GLN A 60 71.36 4.08 14.59
CA GLN A 60 71.20 5.53 14.67
C GLN A 60 72.06 6.27 13.64
N GLN A 61 73.29 5.81 13.37
CA GLN A 61 74.12 6.34 12.29
C GLN A 61 73.44 6.19 10.93
N LEU A 62 72.80 5.05 10.67
CA LEU A 62 72.05 4.82 9.44
C LEU A 62 70.84 5.77 9.31
N LEU A 63 70.12 6.04 10.41
CA LEU A 63 69.03 7.02 10.43
C LEU A 63 69.54 8.45 10.15
N ASN A 64 70.64 8.85 10.79
CA ASN A 64 71.25 10.17 10.60
C ASN A 64 71.77 10.34 9.16
N LEU A 65 72.27 9.25 8.58
CA LEU A 65 72.72 9.23 7.20
C LEU A 65 71.57 9.47 6.23
N VAL A 66 70.38 8.91 6.46
CA VAL A 66 69.19 9.21 5.64
C VAL A 66 68.82 10.69 5.69
N CYS A 67 68.81 11.31 6.88
CA CYS A 67 68.55 12.74 7.01
C CYS A 67 69.61 13.57 6.26
N SER A 68 70.90 13.26 6.47
CA SER A 68 72.03 13.96 5.83
C SER A 68 72.02 13.82 4.31
N CYS A 69 71.67 12.64 3.79
CA CYS A 69 71.55 12.38 2.36
C CYS A 69 70.46 13.24 1.71
N SER A 70 69.34 13.48 2.40
CA SER A 70 68.28 14.35 1.88
C SER A 70 68.68 15.83 1.80
N GLU A 71 69.60 16.28 2.66
CA GLU A 71 70.08 17.67 2.70
C GLU A 71 71.21 17.93 1.68
N ARG A 72 72.00 16.91 1.37
CA ARG A 72 73.17 17.01 0.46
C ARG A 72 72.85 16.87 -1.03
N GLN A 73 71.58 16.75 -1.39
CA GLN A 73 71.11 16.62 -2.78
C GLN A 73 71.25 17.90 -3.63
N ALA A 74 71.68 19.02 -3.03
CA ALA A 74 71.90 20.31 -3.69
C ALA A 74 73.33 20.53 -4.25
N LEU A 75 74.17 19.48 -4.33
CA LEU A 75 75.56 19.54 -4.81
C LEU A 75 75.67 19.21 -6.32
N SER A 76 76.84 19.47 -6.92
CA SER A 76 77.12 19.37 -8.37
C SER A 76 76.70 18.05 -9.05
N ASP A 77 76.41 18.10 -10.35
CA ASP A 77 75.75 17.02 -11.12
C ASP A 77 76.43 15.63 -11.05
N ASP A 78 77.77 15.53 -10.98
CA ASP A 78 78.47 14.24 -10.92
C ASP A 78 78.31 13.53 -9.55
N ASP A 79 78.30 14.27 -8.45
CA ASP A 79 78.13 13.72 -7.10
C ASP A 79 76.66 13.33 -6.81
N LYS A 80 75.71 14.00 -7.48
CA LYS A 80 74.28 13.82 -7.28
C LYS A 80 73.83 12.38 -7.53
N THR A 81 74.31 11.74 -8.61
CA THR A 81 73.94 10.36 -8.97
C THR A 81 74.44 9.33 -7.93
N THR A 82 75.66 9.53 -7.42
CA THR A 82 76.26 8.67 -6.40
C THR A 82 75.52 8.82 -5.07
N TRP A 83 75.21 10.05 -4.64
CA TRP A 83 74.42 10.30 -3.44
C TRP A 83 72.97 9.79 -3.52
N GLN A 84 72.36 9.80 -4.71
CA GLN A 84 71.05 9.14 -4.91
C GLN A 84 71.14 7.62 -4.73
N SER A 85 72.24 6.99 -5.18
CA SER A 85 72.49 5.56 -4.97
C SER A 85 72.70 5.22 -3.49
N VAL A 86 73.46 6.04 -2.77
CA VAL A 86 73.63 5.96 -1.31
C VAL A 86 72.27 6.11 -0.60
N THR A 87 71.46 7.09 -1.00
CA THR A 87 70.12 7.31 -0.41
C THR A 87 69.22 6.09 -0.62
N LYS A 88 69.19 5.55 -1.83
CA LYS A 88 68.41 4.36 -2.20
C LYS A 88 68.81 3.15 -1.35
N GLU A 89 70.10 2.84 -1.26
CA GLU A 89 70.57 1.64 -0.54
C GLU A 89 70.40 1.80 0.98
N CYS A 90 70.59 3.00 1.55
CA CYS A 90 70.19 3.33 2.92
C CYS A 90 68.71 2.99 3.21
N LEU A 91 67.80 3.54 2.40
CA LEU A 91 66.36 3.27 2.55
C LEU A 91 66.06 1.78 2.34
N SER A 92 66.81 1.11 1.46
CA SER A 92 66.64 -0.31 1.20
C SER A 92 66.99 -1.17 2.41
N VAL A 93 68.10 -0.86 3.09
CA VAL A 93 68.51 -1.49 4.35
C VAL A 93 67.47 -1.25 5.44
N LEU A 94 67.05 0.00 5.65
CA LEU A 94 66.03 0.33 6.64
C LEU A 94 64.70 -0.38 6.38
N ALA A 95 64.27 -0.45 5.13
CA ALA A 95 63.04 -1.16 4.76
C ALA A 95 63.15 -2.66 5.04
N ASN A 96 64.32 -3.28 4.84
CA ASN A 96 64.55 -4.68 5.22
C ASN A 96 64.50 -4.85 6.74
N CYS A 97 65.11 -3.94 7.51
CA CYS A 97 65.00 -3.96 8.97
C CYS A 97 63.54 -3.86 9.43
N CYS A 98 62.76 -2.95 8.85
CA CYS A 98 61.34 -2.77 9.16
C CYS A 98 60.47 -3.95 8.75
N HIS A 99 60.82 -4.63 7.65
CA HIS A 99 60.10 -5.84 7.22
C HIS A 99 60.27 -6.99 8.23
N PHE A 100 61.45 -7.10 8.84
CA PHE A 100 61.75 -8.21 9.74
C PHE A 100 61.50 -7.89 11.23
N SER A 101 61.45 -6.62 11.63
CA SER A 101 61.35 -6.24 13.04
C SER A 101 60.55 -4.96 13.28
N ILE A 102 59.49 -5.08 14.09
CA ILE A 102 58.72 -3.92 14.60
C ILE A 102 59.58 -3.00 15.47
N ALA A 103 60.62 -3.51 16.13
CA ALA A 103 61.54 -2.70 16.92
C ALA A 103 62.28 -1.68 16.03
N ALA A 104 62.67 -2.06 14.81
CA ALA A 104 63.24 -1.12 13.83
C ALA A 104 62.25 0.00 13.49
N CYS A 105 60.97 -0.33 13.26
CA CYS A 105 59.93 0.65 13.00
C CYS A 105 59.72 1.61 14.19
N GLN A 106 59.79 1.11 15.42
CA GLN A 106 59.69 1.92 16.64
C GLN A 106 60.89 2.86 16.79
N GLU A 107 62.10 2.42 16.48
CA GLU A 107 63.29 3.28 16.53
C GLU A 107 63.25 4.37 15.45
N ILE A 108 62.77 4.08 14.23
CA ILE A 108 62.52 5.12 13.22
C ILE A 108 61.49 6.14 13.73
N LYS A 109 60.39 5.67 14.34
CA LYS A 109 59.37 6.53 14.94
C LYS A 109 59.93 7.44 16.05
N LYS A 110 60.82 6.92 16.90
CA LYS A 110 61.43 7.68 18.01
C LYS A 110 62.56 8.61 17.57
N SER A 111 63.04 8.48 16.32
CA SER A 111 64.21 9.22 15.86
C SER A 111 64.03 10.74 16.01
N ALA A 112 64.91 11.36 16.79
CA ALA A 112 64.87 12.80 17.04
C ALA A 112 65.07 13.64 15.77
N ASN A 113 65.67 13.04 14.74
CA ASN A 113 66.03 13.69 13.49
C ASN A 113 64.92 13.68 12.43
N GLY A 114 63.70 13.27 12.79
CA GLY A 114 62.53 13.40 11.91
C GLY A 114 62.66 12.63 10.60
N VAL A 115 63.20 11.40 10.62
CA VAL A 115 63.44 10.58 9.41
C VAL A 115 62.21 10.51 8.49
N ILE A 116 61.01 10.38 9.07
CA ILE A 116 59.73 10.37 8.34
C ILE A 116 59.48 11.67 7.57
N GLN A 117 59.84 12.83 8.14
CA GLN A 117 59.70 14.13 7.48
C GLN A 117 60.67 14.27 6.31
N HIS A 118 61.91 13.79 6.46
CA HIS A 118 62.89 13.77 5.36
C HIS A 118 62.46 12.82 4.24
N ILE A 119 61.86 11.67 4.57
CA ILE A 119 61.25 10.79 3.57
C ILE A 119 60.13 11.53 2.81
N GLY A 120 59.29 12.30 3.51
CA GLY A 120 58.28 13.15 2.86
C GLY A 120 58.89 14.13 1.85
N LYS A 121 59.96 14.85 2.24
CA LYS A 121 60.69 15.75 1.32
C LYS A 121 61.21 15.03 0.08
N MET A 122 61.79 13.84 0.26
CA MET A 122 62.31 13.03 -0.86
C MET A 122 61.20 12.56 -1.83
N LEU A 123 59.98 12.36 -1.35
CA LEU A 123 58.86 11.95 -2.20
C LEU A 123 58.33 13.11 -3.05
N VAL A 124 58.32 14.34 -2.49
CA VAL A 124 57.89 15.55 -3.19
C VAL A 124 58.92 16.04 -4.20
N ASP A 125 60.22 15.82 -3.96
CA ASP A 125 61.28 16.30 -4.85
C ASP A 125 61.18 15.71 -6.27
N THR A 126 60.96 16.57 -7.27
CA THR A 126 60.88 16.19 -8.68
C THR A 126 62.21 15.72 -9.27
N GLN A 127 63.34 16.12 -8.66
CA GLN A 127 64.70 15.75 -9.08
C GLN A 127 65.11 14.37 -8.53
N GLN A 128 64.31 13.79 -7.65
CA GLN A 128 64.60 12.51 -7.01
C GLN A 128 64.25 11.33 -7.93
N SER A 129 65.18 10.38 -8.05
CA SER A 129 64.98 9.15 -8.82
C SER A 129 63.76 8.34 -8.33
N ASP A 130 62.98 7.80 -9.26
CA ASP A 130 61.85 6.89 -8.99
C ASP A 130 62.25 5.66 -8.16
N LEU A 131 63.49 5.19 -8.29
CA LEU A 131 64.00 4.08 -7.48
C LEU A 131 64.09 4.45 -5.99
N VAL A 132 64.47 5.68 -5.69
CA VAL A 132 64.51 6.20 -4.32
C VAL A 132 63.09 6.39 -3.80
N LYS A 133 62.20 7.01 -4.58
CA LYS A 133 60.79 7.19 -4.21
C LYS A 133 60.08 5.86 -3.94
N SER A 134 60.29 4.87 -4.80
CA SER A 134 59.75 3.52 -4.64
C SER A 134 60.28 2.84 -3.37
N THR A 135 61.58 2.97 -3.09
CA THR A 135 62.19 2.38 -1.89
C THR A 135 61.74 3.09 -0.61
N ALA A 136 61.58 4.41 -0.65
CA ALA A 136 60.99 5.21 0.42
C ALA A 136 59.55 4.78 0.73
N LEU A 137 58.70 4.64 -0.29
CA LEU A 137 57.34 4.13 -0.12
C LEU A 137 57.31 2.68 0.37
N ARG A 138 58.26 1.84 -0.04
CA ARG A 138 58.39 0.47 0.51
C ARG A 138 58.70 0.50 2.01
N LEU A 139 59.60 1.39 2.45
CA LEU A 139 59.90 1.58 3.86
C LEU A 139 58.66 2.03 4.63
N LEU A 140 57.96 3.08 4.16
CA LEU A 140 56.73 3.57 4.78
C LEU A 140 55.65 2.49 4.81
N GLY A 141 55.48 1.75 3.72
CA GLY A 141 54.55 0.63 3.64
C GLY A 141 54.84 -0.45 4.69
N ASN A 142 56.11 -0.81 4.91
CA ASN A 142 56.47 -1.74 5.98
C ASN A 142 56.17 -1.15 7.38
N MET A 143 56.35 0.15 7.58
CA MET A 143 55.95 0.83 8.82
C MET A 143 54.42 0.86 9.01
N CYS A 144 53.65 0.80 7.92
CA CYS A 144 52.19 0.71 7.94
C CYS A 144 51.66 -0.71 8.26
N GLU A 145 52.51 -1.72 8.49
CA GLU A 145 52.05 -3.08 8.85
C GLU A 145 51.50 -3.15 10.29
N HIS A 146 51.88 -2.21 11.16
CA HIS A 146 51.43 -2.14 12.55
C HIS A 146 50.85 -0.78 12.89
N LYS A 147 49.82 -0.78 13.75
CA LYS A 147 49.08 0.44 14.10
C LYS A 147 49.97 1.46 14.80
N GLU A 148 50.81 1.02 15.74
CA GLU A 148 51.64 1.89 16.59
C GLU A 148 52.70 2.65 15.78
N THR A 149 53.16 2.05 14.69
CA THR A 149 54.24 2.57 13.82
C THR A 149 53.69 3.37 12.64
N ALA A 150 52.43 3.15 12.27
CA ALA A 150 51.72 3.94 11.25
C ALA A 150 51.27 5.33 11.75
N VAL A 151 51.06 5.49 13.06
CA VAL A 151 50.58 6.76 13.67
C VAL A 151 51.32 8.01 13.18
N PRO A 152 52.67 8.07 13.17
CA PRO A 152 53.39 9.28 12.74
C PRO A 152 53.19 9.61 11.25
N ILE A 153 52.95 8.59 10.41
CA ILE A 153 52.67 8.78 8.98
C ILE A 153 51.31 9.45 8.82
N VAL A 154 50.30 8.93 9.54
CA VAL A 154 48.93 9.45 9.50
C VAL A 154 48.81 10.83 10.17
N GLN A 155 49.58 11.09 11.23
CA GLN A 155 49.62 12.38 11.93
C GLN A 155 50.37 13.47 11.14
N THR A 156 50.95 13.15 9.99
CA THR A 156 51.62 14.10 9.12
C THR A 156 50.83 14.23 7.81
N PRO A 157 49.82 15.12 7.73
CA PRO A 157 48.94 15.23 6.56
C PRO A 157 49.70 15.41 5.25
N ALA A 158 50.67 16.32 5.19
CA ALA A 158 51.47 16.56 3.99
C ALA A 158 52.20 15.31 3.46
N LEU A 159 52.65 14.43 4.35
CA LEU A 159 53.26 13.16 3.95
C LEU A 159 52.20 12.22 3.39
N LEU A 160 51.05 12.11 4.06
CA LEU A 160 49.95 11.27 3.60
C LEU A 160 49.39 11.74 2.25
N ASP A 161 49.24 13.05 2.04
CA ASP A 161 48.86 13.68 0.77
C ASP A 161 49.85 13.28 -0.33
N THR A 162 51.15 13.29 -0.01
CA THR A 162 52.20 12.88 -0.95
C THR A 162 52.13 11.38 -1.27
N ILE A 163 51.84 10.53 -0.29
CA ILE A 163 51.63 9.09 -0.49
C ILE A 163 50.41 8.85 -1.39
N CYS A 164 49.31 9.58 -1.16
CA CYS A 164 48.10 9.49 -1.98
C CYS A 164 48.36 9.97 -3.41
N ALA A 165 49.02 11.11 -3.60
CA ALA A 165 49.41 11.63 -4.92
C ALA A 165 50.38 10.70 -5.66
N ALA A 166 51.21 9.93 -4.94
CA ALA A 166 52.14 8.98 -5.53
C ALA A 166 51.44 7.83 -6.31
N CYS A 167 50.14 7.63 -6.10
CA CYS A 167 49.32 6.69 -6.89
C CYS A 167 49.25 7.06 -8.38
N GLN A 168 49.43 8.33 -8.75
CA GLN A 168 49.40 8.77 -10.16
C GLN A 168 50.78 8.84 -10.82
N GLN A 169 51.83 8.38 -10.13
CA GLN A 169 53.17 8.41 -10.70
C GLN A 169 53.28 7.43 -11.88
N VAL A 170 54.02 7.86 -12.91
CA VAL A 170 54.26 7.06 -14.13
C VAL A 170 54.96 5.74 -13.78
N SER A 171 55.91 5.79 -12.83
CA SER A 171 56.65 4.61 -12.38
C SER A 171 55.73 3.59 -11.68
N PRO A 172 55.66 2.35 -12.19
CA PRO A 172 54.75 1.34 -11.65
C PRO A 172 55.16 0.86 -10.27
N ASP A 173 56.46 0.92 -9.93
CA ASP A 173 56.93 0.50 -8.60
C ASP A 173 56.61 1.54 -7.52
N VAL A 174 56.71 2.84 -7.86
CA VAL A 174 56.29 3.94 -6.97
C VAL A 174 54.80 3.82 -6.70
N ARG A 175 54.00 3.70 -7.76
CA ARG A 175 52.54 3.52 -7.66
C ARG A 175 52.14 2.29 -6.85
N ARG A 176 52.72 1.10 -7.14
CA ARG A 176 52.42 -0.15 -6.40
C ARG A 176 52.72 -0.03 -4.91
N ASN A 177 53.82 0.60 -4.53
CA ASN A 177 54.18 0.80 -3.12
C ASN A 177 53.30 1.86 -2.44
N ALA A 178 52.85 2.90 -3.16
CA ALA A 178 51.86 3.85 -2.66
C ALA A 178 50.52 3.16 -2.37
N ILE A 179 49.96 2.43 -3.35
CA ILE A 179 48.72 1.65 -3.20
C ILE A 179 48.83 0.66 -2.04
N ARG A 180 49.96 -0.07 -1.91
CA ARG A 180 50.21 -0.97 -0.78
C ARG A 180 50.16 -0.22 0.56
N SER A 181 50.80 0.94 0.65
CA SER A 181 50.85 1.73 1.88
C SER A 181 49.45 2.20 2.28
N ILE A 182 48.67 2.71 1.34
CA ILE A 182 47.28 3.12 1.56
C ILE A 182 46.43 1.92 2.01
N ARG A 183 46.54 0.77 1.32
CA ARG A 183 45.82 -0.45 1.69
C ARG A 183 46.07 -0.87 3.13
N LEU A 184 47.33 -0.85 3.55
CA LEU A 184 47.71 -1.19 4.93
C LEU A 184 47.10 -0.19 5.92
N LEU A 185 47.24 1.12 5.68
CA LEU A 185 46.66 2.16 6.54
C LEU A 185 45.14 1.99 6.71
N VAL A 186 44.43 1.80 5.62
CA VAL A 186 42.96 1.66 5.60
C VAL A 186 42.50 0.36 6.28
N SER A 187 43.32 -0.69 6.23
CA SER A 187 43.04 -1.96 6.91
C SER A 187 43.24 -1.92 8.44
N LEU A 188 44.10 -1.03 8.94
CA LEU A 188 44.47 -0.97 10.36
C LEU A 188 43.39 -0.34 11.26
N SER A 189 42.70 0.71 10.81
CA SER A 189 41.64 1.35 11.60
C SER A 189 40.75 2.31 10.79
N ASN A 190 39.51 2.52 11.25
CA ASN A 190 38.60 3.50 10.65
C ASN A 190 39.14 4.95 10.76
N SER A 191 39.89 5.29 11.82
CA SER A 191 40.50 6.62 11.95
C SER A 191 41.58 6.89 10.90
N PHE A 192 42.36 5.86 10.54
CA PHE A 192 43.36 5.98 9.48
C PHE A 192 42.71 6.04 8.11
N ALA A 193 41.65 5.27 7.88
CA ALA A 193 40.83 5.39 6.68
C ALA A 193 40.27 6.82 6.51
N LYS A 194 39.74 7.43 7.57
CA LYS A 194 39.29 8.84 7.54
C LYS A 194 40.42 9.82 7.20
N SER A 195 41.64 9.54 7.66
CA SER A 195 42.79 10.40 7.35
C SER A 195 43.22 10.25 5.90
N VAL A 196 43.21 9.03 5.35
CA VAL A 196 43.42 8.78 3.91
C VAL A 196 42.39 9.51 3.06
N ILE A 197 41.12 9.52 3.51
CA ILE A 197 40.06 10.27 2.85
C ILE A 197 40.34 11.78 2.93
N ALA A 198 40.75 12.31 4.09
CA ALA A 198 41.11 13.72 4.23
C ALA A 198 42.29 14.15 3.33
N SER A 199 43.13 13.20 2.92
CA SER A 199 44.26 13.38 1.99
C SER A 199 43.91 13.08 0.52
N ASP A 200 42.64 13.21 0.13
CA ASP A 200 42.13 12.95 -1.22
C ASP A 200 42.45 11.53 -1.77
N GLY A 201 42.62 10.56 -0.88
CA GLY A 201 43.03 9.21 -1.25
C GLY A 201 42.07 8.53 -2.23
N ALA A 202 40.76 8.78 -2.10
CA ALA A 202 39.78 8.20 -3.02
C ALA A 202 39.86 8.84 -4.42
N TYR A 203 40.14 10.14 -4.52
CA TYR A 203 40.32 10.83 -5.81
C TYR A 203 41.49 10.22 -6.61
N PHE A 204 42.65 10.03 -5.97
CA PHE A 204 43.82 9.48 -6.65
C PHE A 204 43.62 8.02 -7.07
N LEU A 205 42.94 7.22 -6.24
CA LEU A 205 42.56 5.84 -6.59
C LEU A 205 41.52 5.82 -7.71
N GLY A 206 40.58 6.77 -7.74
CA GLY A 206 39.61 6.91 -8.82
C GLY A 206 40.26 7.20 -10.18
N LYS A 207 41.35 7.97 -10.20
CA LYS A 207 42.14 8.22 -11.42
C LYS A 207 42.89 6.96 -11.91
N ILE A 208 43.24 6.03 -11.02
CA ILE A 208 43.72 4.70 -11.42
C ILE A 208 42.59 3.89 -12.07
N VAL A 209 41.37 4.00 -11.53
CA VAL A 209 40.18 3.32 -12.08
C VAL A 209 39.78 3.88 -13.44
N SER A 210 39.92 5.19 -13.68
CA SER A 210 39.61 5.81 -14.97
C SER A 210 40.68 5.57 -16.05
N GLY A 211 41.95 5.44 -15.64
CA GLY A 211 43.09 5.26 -16.56
C GLY A 211 43.36 3.82 -17.02
N GLN A 212 44.34 3.68 -17.93
CA GLN A 212 44.86 2.39 -18.41
C GLN A 212 45.90 1.81 -17.45
N SER A 213 45.48 1.53 -16.22
CA SER A 213 46.34 0.94 -15.19
C SER A 213 46.44 -0.59 -15.33
N SER A 214 47.45 -1.20 -14.71
CA SER A 214 47.54 -2.67 -14.67
C SER A 214 46.37 -3.28 -13.88
N ASP A 215 45.91 -4.47 -14.26
CA ASP A 215 44.79 -5.15 -13.57
C ASP A 215 45.05 -5.33 -12.07
N ALA A 216 46.31 -5.59 -11.68
CA ALA A 216 46.69 -5.71 -10.27
C ALA A 216 46.53 -4.39 -9.49
N ASP A 217 46.92 -3.26 -10.08
CA ASP A 217 46.77 -1.93 -9.47
C ASP A 217 45.29 -1.56 -9.35
N LEU A 218 44.51 -1.85 -10.38
CA LEU A 218 43.07 -1.67 -10.40
C LEU A 218 42.39 -2.50 -9.31
N GLN A 219 42.69 -3.79 -9.21
CA GLN A 219 42.12 -4.66 -8.16
C GLN A 219 42.43 -4.17 -6.76
N ALA A 220 43.69 -3.80 -6.51
CA ALA A 220 44.08 -3.26 -5.22
C ALA A 220 43.33 -1.95 -4.92
N SER A 221 43.14 -1.09 -5.92
CA SER A 221 42.41 0.18 -5.77
C SER A 221 40.94 -0.04 -5.45
N LEU A 222 40.26 -0.97 -6.12
CA LEU A 222 38.85 -1.28 -5.87
C LEU A 222 38.61 -1.79 -4.44
N VAL A 223 39.48 -2.69 -3.95
CA VAL A 223 39.40 -3.21 -2.58
C VAL A 223 39.57 -2.09 -1.55
N ILE A 224 40.48 -1.15 -1.79
CA ILE A 224 40.68 0.01 -0.93
C ILE A 224 39.43 0.91 -0.96
N LEU A 225 38.92 1.23 -2.15
CA LEU A 225 37.75 2.10 -2.33
C LEU A 225 36.51 1.52 -1.64
N LEU A 226 36.23 0.23 -1.79
CA LEU A 226 35.13 -0.44 -1.07
C LEU A 226 35.30 -0.34 0.45
N ARG A 227 36.54 -0.41 0.96
CA ARG A 227 36.80 -0.25 2.39
C ARG A 227 36.62 1.19 2.86
N LEU A 228 37.04 2.18 2.05
CA LEU A 228 36.84 3.60 2.34
C LEU A 228 35.35 3.97 2.31
N LEU A 229 34.59 3.43 1.36
CA LEU A 229 33.16 3.69 1.21
C LEU A 229 32.37 3.27 2.46
N LYS A 230 32.74 2.15 3.08
CA LYS A 230 32.18 1.70 4.37
C LYS A 230 32.48 2.64 5.55
N VAL A 231 33.45 3.55 5.41
CA VAL A 231 33.86 4.47 6.49
C VAL A 231 33.23 5.86 6.31
N SER A 232 33.19 6.38 5.08
CA SER A 232 32.57 7.67 4.78
C SER A 232 32.12 7.68 3.31
N PRO A 233 30.89 7.24 3.03
CA PRO A 233 30.44 7.02 1.66
C PRO A 233 30.28 8.31 0.87
N GLU A 234 29.72 9.35 1.50
CA GLU A 234 29.51 10.68 0.89
C GLU A 234 30.84 11.30 0.43
N GLU A 235 31.84 11.34 1.32
CA GLU A 235 33.13 11.97 1.03
C GLU A 235 33.90 11.20 -0.06
N VAL A 236 33.88 9.87 0.00
CA VAL A 236 34.50 9.02 -1.01
C VAL A 236 33.83 9.23 -2.37
N GLY A 237 32.50 9.30 -2.41
CA GLY A 237 31.76 9.58 -3.63
C GLY A 237 32.06 10.95 -4.21
N ARG A 238 32.14 11.99 -3.37
CA ARG A 238 32.54 13.36 -3.76
C ARG A 238 33.93 13.41 -4.40
N GLN A 239 34.90 12.70 -3.83
CA GLN A 239 36.26 12.62 -4.39
C GLN A 239 36.30 11.82 -5.70
N LEU A 240 35.57 10.71 -5.77
CA LEU A 240 35.50 9.88 -6.97
C LEU A 240 34.78 10.60 -8.12
N ALA A 241 33.75 11.39 -7.85
CA ALA A 241 33.06 12.20 -8.86
C ALA A 241 34.02 13.13 -9.63
N ARG A 242 35.05 13.66 -8.95
CA ARG A 242 36.09 14.51 -9.53
C ARG A 242 37.19 13.74 -10.27
N SER A 243 37.24 12.42 -10.10
CA SER A 243 38.33 11.57 -10.61
C SER A 243 38.15 11.11 -12.07
N GLU A 244 37.05 11.51 -12.72
CA GLU A 244 36.64 11.07 -14.08
C GLU A 244 36.41 9.56 -14.20
N CYS A 245 36.22 8.84 -13.08
CA CYS A 245 35.98 7.40 -13.11
C CYS A 245 34.55 6.99 -13.46
N ALA A 246 33.60 7.95 -13.52
CA ALA A 246 32.18 7.69 -13.71
C ALA A 246 31.89 6.88 -14.99
N PHE A 247 32.43 7.30 -16.14
CA PHE A 247 32.25 6.61 -17.41
C PHE A 247 32.81 5.18 -17.36
N THR A 248 34.03 5.01 -16.84
CA THR A 248 34.69 3.70 -16.76
C THR A 248 33.93 2.75 -15.84
N LEU A 249 33.45 3.24 -14.68
CA LEU A 249 32.65 2.45 -13.75
C LEU A 249 31.36 1.96 -14.41
N ILE A 250 30.56 2.85 -15.00
CA ILE A 250 29.30 2.46 -15.66
C ILE A 250 29.54 1.51 -16.83
N THR A 251 30.48 1.83 -17.72
CA THR A 251 30.77 0.99 -18.89
C THR A 251 31.24 -0.40 -18.47
N SER A 252 32.01 -0.50 -17.38
CA SER A 252 32.46 -1.80 -16.85
C SER A 252 31.33 -2.63 -16.26
N VAL A 253 30.28 -2.00 -15.73
CA VAL A 253 29.10 -2.69 -15.21
C VAL A 253 28.24 -3.25 -16.35
N LEU A 254 28.15 -2.52 -17.46
CA LEU A 254 27.38 -2.88 -18.65
C LEU A 254 28.05 -3.96 -19.51
N GLN A 255 29.36 -4.16 -19.37
CA GLN A 255 30.05 -5.25 -20.04
C GLN A 255 29.68 -6.60 -19.39
N THR A 256 29.08 -7.49 -20.17
CA THR A 256 28.85 -8.89 -19.78
C THR A 256 30.22 -9.57 -19.72
N SER A 257 30.70 -9.89 -18.52
CA SER A 257 32.00 -10.53 -18.33
C SER A 257 32.07 -11.84 -19.11
N THR A 258 32.93 -11.92 -20.11
CA THR A 258 33.26 -13.16 -20.84
C THR A 258 34.17 -14.08 -20.02
N GLU A 259 34.64 -13.65 -18.85
CA GLU A 259 35.54 -14.43 -17.99
C GLU A 259 34.89 -14.77 -16.63
N PRO A 260 34.47 -16.02 -16.42
CA PRO A 260 33.73 -16.45 -15.22
C PRO A 260 34.58 -16.52 -13.93
N ASN A 261 35.89 -16.22 -13.97
CA ASN A 261 36.81 -16.43 -12.84
C ASN A 261 37.52 -15.18 -12.30
N SER A 262 37.24 -13.97 -12.80
CA SER A 262 37.85 -12.74 -12.26
C SER A 262 36.98 -12.11 -11.16
N LYS A 263 37.58 -11.75 -10.00
CA LYS A 263 36.89 -11.02 -8.91
C LYS A 263 36.68 -9.52 -9.23
N ALA A 264 37.46 -9.01 -10.18
CA ALA A 264 37.45 -7.64 -10.68
C ALA A 264 36.09 -7.05 -11.06
N PRO A 265 35.25 -7.76 -11.83
CA PRO A 265 33.98 -7.23 -12.31
C PRO A 265 32.95 -7.17 -11.17
N ILE A 266 33.04 -8.09 -10.19
CA ILE A 266 32.14 -8.14 -9.02
C ILE A 266 32.40 -6.92 -8.13
N ASP A 267 33.67 -6.65 -7.81
CA ASP A 267 34.04 -5.51 -6.97
C ASP A 267 33.69 -4.16 -7.64
N ARG A 268 33.83 -4.05 -8.97
CA ARG A 268 33.39 -2.86 -9.73
C ARG A 268 31.88 -2.65 -9.69
N ARG A 269 31.11 -3.72 -9.88
CA ARG A 269 29.64 -3.67 -9.79
C ARG A 269 29.19 -3.27 -8.40
N GLN A 270 29.74 -3.88 -7.37
CA GLN A 270 29.44 -3.55 -5.98
C GLN A 270 29.77 -2.08 -5.68
N LEU A 271 30.98 -1.63 -6.03
CA LEU A 271 31.40 -0.25 -5.84
C LEU A 271 30.46 0.74 -6.53
N THR A 272 30.10 0.48 -7.78
CA THR A 272 29.23 1.35 -8.58
C THR A 272 27.83 1.45 -7.97
N VAL A 273 27.25 0.33 -7.53
CA VAL A 273 25.93 0.31 -6.88
C VAL A 273 25.96 1.07 -5.56
N GLU A 274 26.94 0.79 -4.69
CA GLU A 274 27.05 1.45 -3.38
C GLU A 274 27.27 2.96 -3.54
N LEU A 275 28.08 3.38 -4.53
CA LEU A 275 28.29 4.80 -4.85
C LEU A 275 27.02 5.48 -5.36
N CYS A 276 26.28 4.83 -6.25
CA CYS A 276 25.02 5.37 -6.77
C CYS A 276 24.01 5.58 -5.63
N GLN A 277 23.95 4.66 -4.67
CA GLN A 277 23.08 4.75 -3.51
C GLN A 277 23.50 5.86 -2.54
N ALA A 278 24.80 5.97 -2.26
CA ALA A 278 25.28 6.72 -1.11
C ALA A 278 25.86 8.12 -1.39
N SER A 279 26.11 8.51 -2.64
CA SER A 279 26.66 9.83 -2.97
C SER A 279 25.89 10.56 -4.07
N LEU A 280 25.43 11.77 -3.76
CA LEU A 280 24.76 12.67 -4.70
C LEU A 280 25.70 13.09 -5.83
N GLU A 281 26.92 13.52 -5.50
CA GLU A 281 27.90 13.99 -6.48
C GLU A 281 28.30 12.89 -7.47
N MET A 282 28.36 11.64 -6.99
CA MET A 282 28.63 10.51 -7.87
C MET A 282 27.43 10.20 -8.77
N ARG A 283 26.19 10.33 -8.28
CA ARG A 283 25.00 10.24 -9.15
C ARG A 283 25.01 11.32 -10.21
N GLU A 284 25.33 12.57 -9.87
CA GLU A 284 25.45 13.66 -10.84
C GLU A 284 26.53 13.36 -11.87
N ALA A 285 27.69 12.84 -11.45
CA ALA A 285 28.75 12.43 -12.36
C ALA A 285 28.32 11.28 -13.28
N PHE A 286 27.55 10.31 -12.78
CA PHE A 286 26.97 9.25 -13.60
C PHE A 286 25.91 9.78 -14.58
N ALA A 287 25.04 10.69 -14.15
CA ALA A 287 24.06 11.33 -15.02
C ALA A 287 24.75 12.11 -16.15
N ALA A 288 25.82 12.85 -15.83
CA ALA A 288 26.60 13.63 -16.79
C ALA A 288 27.25 12.79 -17.89
N VAL A 289 27.62 11.54 -17.61
CA VAL A 289 28.14 10.58 -18.62
C VAL A 289 27.04 9.79 -19.32
N GLY A 290 25.76 10.13 -19.09
CA GLY A 290 24.62 9.48 -19.75
C GLY A 290 24.26 8.10 -19.18
N ALA A 291 24.62 7.80 -17.93
CA ALA A 291 24.45 6.46 -17.34
C ALA A 291 23.02 5.93 -17.43
N ILE A 292 22.01 6.77 -17.21
CA ILE A 292 20.59 6.37 -17.30
C ILE A 292 20.28 5.81 -18.70
N ASN A 293 20.69 6.50 -19.76
CA ASN A 293 20.48 6.06 -21.14
C ASN A 293 21.28 4.77 -21.45
N MET A 294 22.54 4.69 -20.99
CA MET A 294 23.37 3.51 -21.20
C MET A 294 22.78 2.26 -20.52
N ILE A 295 22.25 2.40 -19.29
CA ILE A 295 21.55 1.32 -18.58
C ILE A 295 20.26 0.94 -19.31
N CYS A 296 19.51 1.92 -19.83
CA CYS A 296 18.29 1.65 -20.61
C CYS A 296 18.56 0.96 -21.96
N GLN A 297 19.72 1.17 -22.58
CA GLN A 297 20.06 0.52 -23.85
C GLN A 297 20.62 -0.89 -23.69
N CYS A 298 20.96 -1.29 -22.45
CA CYS A 298 21.42 -2.64 -22.17
C CYS A 298 20.24 -3.53 -21.79
N ASP A 299 20.15 -4.70 -22.44
CA ASP A 299 19.03 -5.63 -22.26
C ASP A 299 19.40 -6.85 -21.41
N ASN A 300 20.70 -7.16 -21.28
CA ASN A 300 21.18 -8.37 -20.62
C ASN A 300 22.04 -8.02 -19.41
N PHE A 301 21.40 -7.96 -18.23
CA PHE A 301 22.09 -7.78 -16.95
C PHE A 301 22.11 -9.08 -16.14
N ASP A 302 23.24 -9.32 -15.47
CA ASP A 302 23.40 -10.39 -14.50
C ASP A 302 24.00 -9.81 -13.21
N PRO A 303 23.28 -9.80 -12.07
CA PRO A 303 21.91 -10.30 -11.90
C PRO A 303 20.84 -9.39 -12.54
N PRO A 304 19.63 -9.91 -12.82
CA PRO A 304 18.57 -9.19 -13.54
C PRO A 304 17.98 -7.99 -12.76
N ASP A 305 18.18 -7.90 -11.45
CA ASP A 305 17.77 -6.76 -10.61
C ASP A 305 18.77 -5.58 -10.64
N LEU A 306 19.98 -5.80 -11.17
CA LEU A 306 21.07 -4.82 -11.20
C LEU A 306 20.66 -3.46 -11.83
N PRO A 307 19.91 -3.40 -12.95
CA PRO A 307 19.43 -2.13 -13.51
C PRO A 307 18.59 -1.35 -12.51
N CYS A 308 17.74 -2.03 -11.74
CA CYS A 308 16.88 -1.38 -10.78
C CYS A 308 17.67 -0.83 -9.60
N ARG A 309 18.71 -1.54 -9.16
CA ARG A 309 19.64 -1.08 -8.12
C ARG A 309 20.42 0.16 -8.54
N LEU A 310 20.73 0.29 -9.84
CA LEU A 310 21.44 1.45 -10.39
C LEU A 310 20.52 2.63 -10.70
N LEU A 311 19.30 2.38 -11.19
CA LEU A 311 18.35 3.43 -11.58
C LEU A 311 17.58 4.02 -10.39
N SER A 312 17.28 3.22 -9.37
CA SER A 312 16.49 3.66 -8.21
C SER A 312 17.05 4.89 -7.48
N PRO A 313 18.37 4.98 -7.21
CA PRO A 313 18.93 6.13 -6.51
C PRO A 313 18.80 7.46 -7.28
N PHE A 314 18.70 7.43 -8.61
CA PHE A 314 18.44 8.62 -9.43
C PHE A 314 17.04 9.21 -9.23
N ALA A 315 16.13 8.50 -8.55
CA ALA A 315 14.83 9.08 -8.22
C ALA A 315 14.93 10.13 -7.08
N GLN A 316 16.01 10.12 -6.29
CA GLN A 316 16.18 11.00 -5.13
C GLN A 316 16.23 12.48 -5.53
N ASP A 317 16.86 12.82 -6.65
CA ASP A 317 17.03 14.20 -7.11
C ASP A 317 16.06 14.59 -8.23
N ALA A 318 15.70 15.88 -8.28
CA ALA A 318 14.65 16.37 -9.17
C ALA A 318 15.01 16.29 -10.66
N PHE A 319 16.26 16.59 -11.01
CA PHE A 319 16.72 16.57 -12.40
C PHE A 319 16.80 15.14 -12.93
N SER A 320 17.31 14.19 -12.13
CA SER A 320 17.39 12.80 -12.56
C SER A 320 16.02 12.13 -12.59
N ARG A 321 15.03 12.54 -11.78
CA ARG A 321 13.63 12.12 -11.99
C ARG A 321 13.09 12.49 -13.36
N ALA A 322 13.44 13.67 -13.89
CA ALA A 322 13.06 14.05 -15.25
C ALA A 322 13.76 13.16 -16.28
N ALA A 323 15.07 12.96 -16.14
CA ALA A 323 15.84 12.09 -17.02
C ALA A 323 15.33 10.63 -17.02
N LEU A 324 14.93 10.09 -15.86
CA LEU A 324 14.35 8.76 -15.74
C LEU A 324 13.06 8.60 -16.56
N ARG A 325 12.26 9.65 -16.68
CA ARG A 325 11.04 9.63 -17.51
C ARG A 325 11.38 9.71 -19.00
N GLU A 326 12.23 10.67 -19.35
CA GLU A 326 12.56 10.98 -20.74
C GLU A 326 13.34 9.84 -21.43
N SER A 327 14.10 9.05 -20.66
CA SER A 327 14.86 7.90 -21.16
C SER A 327 14.08 6.58 -21.22
N GLY A 328 12.83 6.55 -20.72
CA GLY A 328 12.08 5.30 -20.51
C GLY A 328 12.59 4.43 -19.35
N ALA A 329 13.52 4.92 -18.52
CA ALA A 329 14.02 4.19 -17.36
C ALA A 329 12.93 3.92 -16.32
N LEU A 330 12.02 4.88 -16.13
CA LEU A 330 10.89 4.71 -15.23
C LEU A 330 9.98 3.55 -15.67
N ASP A 331 9.80 3.36 -16.98
CA ASP A 331 9.02 2.23 -17.50
C ASP A 331 9.76 0.89 -17.30
N LYS A 332 11.09 0.86 -17.38
CA LYS A 332 11.88 -0.32 -17.00
C LYS A 332 11.72 -0.66 -15.51
N LEU A 333 11.68 0.34 -14.62
CA LEU A 333 11.43 0.14 -13.19
C LEU A 333 10.02 -0.43 -12.94
N VAL A 334 9.00 0.08 -13.66
CA VAL A 334 7.63 -0.46 -13.60
C VAL A 334 7.57 -1.90 -14.10
N LEU A 335 8.24 -2.20 -15.21
CA LEU A 335 8.29 -3.55 -15.76
C LEU A 335 8.91 -4.53 -14.75
N ARG A 336 10.03 -4.15 -14.13
CA ARG A 336 10.66 -4.97 -13.10
C ARG A 336 9.77 -5.11 -11.87
N PHE A 337 9.08 -4.04 -11.45
CA PHE A 337 8.15 -4.09 -10.33
C PHE A 337 7.02 -5.11 -10.53
N ARG A 338 6.52 -5.24 -11.76
CA ARG A 338 5.54 -6.28 -12.11
C ARG A 338 6.13 -7.69 -12.05
N ASP A 339 7.36 -7.87 -12.53
CA ASP A 339 7.95 -9.20 -12.70
C ASP A 339 8.72 -9.69 -11.44
N CYS A 340 8.93 -8.79 -10.47
CA CYS A 340 9.67 -9.06 -9.24
C CYS A 340 8.86 -9.91 -8.25
N LYS A 341 9.49 -10.98 -7.75
CA LYS A 341 8.96 -11.83 -6.66
C LYS A 341 9.69 -11.65 -5.34
N ASP A 342 10.85 -11.00 -5.38
CA ASP A 342 11.67 -10.75 -4.20
C ASP A 342 11.09 -9.58 -3.39
N VAL A 343 10.82 -9.82 -2.11
CA VAL A 343 10.14 -8.84 -1.25
C VAL A 343 11.04 -7.63 -1.01
N ASP A 344 12.34 -7.84 -0.85
CA ASP A 344 13.31 -6.76 -0.63
C ASP A 344 13.46 -5.87 -1.88
N GLU A 345 13.51 -6.47 -3.07
CA GLU A 345 13.51 -5.74 -4.33
C GLU A 345 12.22 -4.96 -4.53
N ARG A 346 11.06 -5.56 -4.25
CA ARG A 346 9.77 -4.87 -4.32
C ARG A 346 9.71 -3.68 -3.35
N ALA A 347 10.19 -3.86 -2.12
CA ALA A 347 10.27 -2.77 -1.12
C ALA A 347 11.15 -1.62 -1.60
N ARG A 348 12.30 -1.91 -2.21
CA ARG A 348 13.16 -0.89 -2.84
C ARG A 348 12.44 -0.14 -3.94
N LEU A 349 11.74 -0.84 -4.84
CA LEU A 349 10.99 -0.21 -5.94
C LEU A 349 9.86 0.68 -5.43
N VAL A 350 9.11 0.23 -4.41
CA VAL A 350 8.09 1.07 -3.74
C VAL A 350 8.72 2.33 -3.15
N ALA A 351 9.87 2.22 -2.47
CA ALA A 351 10.62 3.38 -1.97
C ALA A 351 11.07 4.31 -3.11
N THR A 352 11.51 3.76 -4.23
CA THR A 352 11.86 4.52 -5.44
C THR A 352 10.68 5.33 -5.97
N PHE A 353 9.50 4.71 -6.07
CA PHE A 353 8.30 5.39 -6.56
C PHE A 353 7.82 6.50 -5.63
N LYS A 354 8.08 6.41 -4.31
CA LYS A 354 7.74 7.47 -3.35
C LYS A 354 8.45 8.80 -3.66
N TYR A 355 9.65 8.77 -4.25
CA TYR A 355 10.32 10.03 -4.65
C TYR A 355 9.59 10.80 -5.75
N PHE A 356 8.68 10.16 -6.47
CA PHE A 356 7.88 10.83 -7.50
C PHE A 356 6.65 11.53 -6.94
N ILE A 357 6.27 11.35 -5.67
CA ILE A 357 5.03 11.92 -5.10
C ILE A 357 4.90 13.44 -5.31
N TYR A 358 6.00 14.16 -5.12
CA TYR A 358 6.05 15.62 -5.33
C TYR A 358 6.37 16.02 -6.78
N ASP A 359 6.64 15.05 -7.65
CA ASP A 359 6.85 15.22 -9.08
C ASP A 359 5.53 14.99 -9.83
N LYS A 360 4.77 16.07 -10.05
CA LYS A 360 3.46 16.00 -10.71
C LYS A 360 3.50 15.29 -12.07
N VAL A 361 4.57 15.48 -12.85
CA VAL A 361 4.72 14.85 -14.17
C VAL A 361 5.05 13.36 -14.03
N GLY A 362 5.91 13.01 -13.06
CA GLY A 362 6.21 11.63 -12.72
C GLY A 362 5.03 10.83 -12.19
N MET A 363 4.27 11.35 -11.23
CA MET A 363 3.05 10.68 -10.77
C MET A 363 2.02 10.56 -11.89
N MET A 364 1.91 11.58 -12.73
CA MET A 364 1.05 11.48 -13.90
C MET A 364 1.51 10.33 -14.80
N HIS A 365 2.81 10.24 -15.15
CA HIS A 365 3.38 9.14 -15.94
C HIS A 365 3.05 7.77 -15.35
N LEU A 366 3.33 7.58 -14.05
CA LEU A 366 3.01 6.34 -13.32
C LEU A 366 1.52 6.01 -13.37
N SER A 367 0.64 6.99 -13.17
CA SER A 367 -0.82 6.80 -13.28
C SER A 367 -1.29 6.45 -14.69
N ARG A 368 -0.53 6.83 -15.72
CA ARG A 368 -0.85 6.47 -17.11
C ARG A 368 -0.43 5.05 -17.44
N ASN A 369 0.55 4.53 -16.73
CA ASN A 369 1.04 3.18 -16.95
C ASN A 369 0.08 2.17 -16.33
N GLU A 370 -0.76 1.57 -17.16
CA GLU A 370 -1.75 0.58 -16.74
C GLU A 370 -1.10 -0.62 -16.03
N SER A 371 0.07 -1.06 -16.51
CA SER A 371 0.81 -2.15 -15.86
C SER A 371 1.17 -1.81 -14.42
N TYR A 372 1.61 -0.57 -14.15
CA TYR A 372 1.94 -0.13 -12.80
C TYR A 372 0.73 -0.21 -11.85
N VAL A 373 -0.39 0.38 -12.26
CA VAL A 373 -1.61 0.42 -11.43
C VAL A 373 -2.17 -0.97 -11.19
N LEU A 374 -2.23 -1.82 -12.24
CA LEU A 374 -2.71 -3.20 -12.09
C LEU A 374 -1.78 -4.04 -11.22
N THR A 375 -0.46 -3.82 -11.25
CA THR A 375 0.48 -4.49 -10.34
C THR A 375 0.23 -4.12 -8.89
N LEU A 376 0.04 -2.84 -8.55
CA LEU A 376 -0.30 -2.42 -7.18
C LEU A 376 -1.57 -3.12 -6.68
N ILE A 377 -2.59 -3.22 -7.53
CA ILE A 377 -3.86 -3.86 -7.20
C ILE A 377 -3.74 -5.38 -7.07
N ALA A 378 -2.96 -6.02 -7.96
CA ALA A 378 -2.70 -7.46 -7.90
C ALA A 378 -2.03 -7.82 -6.57
N HIS A 379 -1.03 -7.04 -6.17
CA HIS A 379 -0.36 -7.20 -4.89
C HIS A 379 -1.28 -7.04 -3.68
N MET A 380 -2.21 -6.08 -3.71
CA MET A 380 -3.25 -5.94 -2.66
C MET A 380 -4.13 -7.18 -2.59
N SER A 381 -4.52 -7.72 -3.75
CA SER A 381 -5.36 -8.92 -3.86
C SER A 381 -4.64 -10.17 -3.35
N ASP A 382 -3.35 -10.32 -3.70
CA ASP A 382 -2.49 -11.39 -3.21
C ASP A 382 -2.39 -11.34 -1.69
N TYR A 383 -2.20 -10.14 -1.11
CA TYR A 383 -2.16 -9.95 0.33
C TYR A 383 -3.46 -10.37 1.01
N THR A 384 -4.62 -9.91 0.52
CA THR A 384 -5.91 -10.29 1.14
C THR A 384 -6.28 -11.75 0.95
N THR A 385 -5.77 -12.40 -0.10
CA THR A 385 -5.98 -13.84 -0.31
C THR A 385 -5.25 -14.66 0.76
N HIS A 386 -4.05 -14.24 1.17
CA HIS A 386 -3.23 -14.95 2.15
C HIS A 386 -3.50 -14.52 3.60
N PHE A 387 -3.82 -13.26 3.83
CA PHE A 387 -3.90 -12.63 5.17
C PHE A 387 -5.27 -11.97 5.45
N GLY A 388 -6.28 -12.23 4.61
CA GLY A 388 -7.63 -11.68 4.79
C GLY A 388 -8.28 -12.15 6.09
N ALA A 389 -8.89 -11.22 6.81
CA ALA A 389 -9.58 -11.48 8.05
C ALA A 389 -11.06 -11.83 7.78
N PHE A 390 -11.46 -13.06 8.08
CA PHE A 390 -12.86 -13.49 8.03
C PHE A 390 -13.48 -13.47 9.42
N CYS A 391 -14.80 -13.23 9.51
CA CYS A 391 -15.52 -13.42 10.77
C CYS A 391 -15.59 -14.93 11.05
N SER A 392 -14.94 -15.41 12.09
CA SER A 392 -15.05 -16.79 12.58
C SER A 392 -15.96 -16.81 13.80
N ALA A 393 -16.88 -17.79 13.87
CA ALA A 393 -17.59 -18.16 15.09
C ALA A 393 -16.54 -18.51 16.16
N GLN A 394 -16.19 -17.54 17.01
CA GLN A 394 -15.45 -17.85 18.22
C GLN A 394 -16.38 -18.67 19.11
N ASN A 395 -16.11 -19.98 19.16
CA ASN A 395 -16.60 -20.83 20.22
C ASN A 395 -15.88 -20.40 21.51
N GLY A 396 -16.64 -19.97 22.51
CA GLY A 396 -16.14 -19.79 23.87
C GLY A 396 -16.05 -18.31 24.27
N GLY A 397 -16.75 -17.99 25.36
CA GLY A 397 -16.85 -16.65 25.91
C GLY A 397 -15.51 -16.09 26.33
N ASP A 398 -15.30 -14.82 26.01
CA ASP A 398 -14.50 -13.84 26.74
C ASP A 398 -14.37 -12.62 25.83
N ALA A 399 -15.34 -11.69 25.93
CA ALA A 399 -15.25 -10.27 25.58
C ALA A 399 -16.65 -9.73 25.27
N MET A 400 -17.45 -9.53 26.31
CA MET A 400 -18.60 -8.63 26.25
C MET A 400 -18.55 -7.75 27.49
N GLU A 401 -17.54 -6.88 27.55
CA GLU A 401 -17.64 -5.70 28.40
C GLU A 401 -18.63 -4.75 27.73
N GLN A 402 -19.68 -4.43 28.49
CA GLN A 402 -20.78 -3.56 28.11
C GLN A 402 -20.26 -2.14 27.87
N GLU A 403 -20.38 -1.64 26.65
CA GLU A 403 -20.57 -0.22 26.41
C GLU A 403 -22.07 0.00 26.14
N ASP A 404 -22.67 0.92 26.90
CA ASP A 404 -24.07 1.32 26.81
C ASP A 404 -24.35 1.96 25.43
N ASP A 405 -24.77 1.17 24.45
CA ASP A 405 -25.22 1.67 23.16
C ASP A 405 -26.70 2.08 23.21
N GLU A 406 -26.90 3.39 23.31
CA GLU A 406 -28.15 4.08 23.03
C GLU A 406 -28.57 3.82 21.56
N TYR A 407 -29.65 3.06 21.38
CA TYR A 407 -30.22 2.66 20.10
C TYR A 407 -30.37 3.83 19.10
N ARG A 408 -29.62 3.78 17.99
CA ARG A 408 -29.59 4.82 16.94
C ARG A 408 -30.02 4.23 15.59
N PRO A 409 -30.96 4.85 14.83
CA PRO A 409 -31.59 4.18 13.68
C PRO A 409 -30.73 4.16 12.40
N ASP A 410 -30.83 3.02 11.70
CA ASP A 410 -29.94 2.51 10.64
C ASP A 410 -30.19 3.03 9.21
N SER A 411 -30.55 4.29 9.02
CA SER A 411 -30.66 4.86 7.66
C SER A 411 -29.98 6.23 7.54
N PRO A 412 -29.17 6.47 6.49
CA PRO A 412 -28.67 7.81 6.16
C PRO A 412 -29.80 8.83 5.96
N VAL A 413 -31.00 8.36 5.58
CA VAL A 413 -32.22 9.18 5.45
C VAL A 413 -32.83 9.50 6.83
N LEU A 414 -32.72 8.57 7.79
CA LEU A 414 -33.27 8.73 9.14
C LEU A 414 -32.36 9.54 10.04
N MET A 415 -31.03 9.46 9.90
CA MET A 415 -30.10 10.33 10.62
C MET A 415 -30.36 11.81 10.32
N GLU A 416 -30.67 12.16 9.07
CA GLU A 416 -30.96 13.54 8.67
C GLU A 416 -32.39 13.97 9.08
N ILE A 417 -33.39 13.08 8.99
CA ILE A 417 -34.75 13.36 9.51
C ILE A 417 -34.74 13.53 11.03
N GLN A 418 -33.91 12.77 11.75
CA GLN A 418 -33.76 12.84 13.20
C GLN A 418 -32.95 14.08 13.60
N ARG A 419 -31.93 14.48 12.83
CA ARG A 419 -31.24 15.77 12.98
C ARG A 419 -32.20 16.95 12.75
N GLN A 420 -33.10 16.87 11.76
CA GLN A 420 -34.14 17.87 11.52
C GLN A 420 -35.24 17.89 12.60
N ARG A 421 -35.60 16.73 13.17
CA ARG A 421 -36.54 16.62 14.31
C ARG A 421 -35.91 17.15 15.61
N GLN A 422 -34.64 16.85 15.86
CA GLN A 422 -33.89 17.39 17.00
C GLN A 422 -33.68 18.89 16.87
N ALA A 423 -33.43 19.42 15.67
CA ALA A 423 -33.36 20.86 15.41
C ALA A 423 -34.72 21.57 15.64
N LYS A 424 -35.84 20.90 15.30
CA LYS A 424 -37.20 21.39 15.64
C LYS A 424 -37.49 21.35 17.14
N GLN A 425 -37.15 20.25 17.81
CA GLN A 425 -37.36 20.09 19.26
C GLN A 425 -36.50 21.03 20.09
N SER A 426 -35.25 21.28 19.68
CA SER A 426 -34.38 22.27 20.34
C SER A 426 -34.85 23.70 20.08
N SER A 427 -35.40 24.01 18.90
CA SER A 427 -36.06 25.31 18.64
C SER A 427 -37.34 25.51 19.46
N GLU A 428 -38.09 24.45 19.77
CA GLU A 428 -39.29 24.50 20.61
C GLU A 428 -38.95 24.52 22.12
N GLN A 429 -37.89 23.85 22.55
CA GLN A 429 -37.39 23.89 23.95
C GLN A 429 -36.71 25.22 24.31
N LEU A 430 -36.10 25.91 23.35
CA LEU A 430 -35.56 27.27 23.52
C LEU A 430 -36.65 28.35 23.67
N LEU A 431 -37.87 28.08 23.21
CA LEU A 431 -39.03 28.94 23.43
C LEU A 431 -39.73 28.67 24.78
N ALA A 432 -39.52 27.49 25.38
CA ALA A 432 -40.18 27.06 26.61
C ALA A 432 -39.40 27.33 27.91
N SER A 433 -38.11 27.70 27.85
CA SER A 433 -37.26 27.88 29.04
C SER A 433 -36.74 29.31 29.22
N LYS A 434 -37.66 30.25 29.53
CA LYS A 434 -37.30 31.54 30.14
C LYS A 434 -37.42 31.46 31.67
N SER A 435 -36.34 31.06 32.34
CA SER A 435 -35.94 31.62 33.65
C SER A 435 -34.52 31.15 33.98
N ALA A 436 -33.67 32.10 34.37
CA ALA A 436 -32.27 31.92 34.78
C ALA A 436 -32.10 32.53 36.18
N PRO A 437 -30.93 32.46 36.86
CA PRO A 437 -29.78 31.54 36.74
C PRO A 437 -29.35 30.95 38.12
N GLN A 438 -28.45 29.95 38.18
CA GLN A 438 -27.29 29.92 39.11
C GLN A 438 -26.34 28.73 38.83
N LEU A 439 -25.06 28.96 39.10
CA LEU A 439 -23.83 28.23 38.75
C LEU A 439 -23.56 26.90 39.49
N CYS A 440 -22.83 25.98 38.83
CA CYS A 440 -21.43 25.58 39.14
C CYS A 440 -20.99 24.49 38.12
N LYS A 441 -20.00 24.75 37.26
CA LYS A 441 -18.56 24.50 37.47
C LYS A 441 -18.24 23.02 37.64
N ASP A 442 -17.85 22.39 36.53
CA ASP A 442 -16.62 21.61 36.35
C ASP A 442 -16.82 20.57 35.23
N PHE A 443 -16.44 20.94 33.99
CA PHE A 443 -15.92 20.06 32.92
C PHE A 443 -15.83 20.87 31.61
N MET A 444 -14.75 21.64 31.45
CA MET A 444 -14.36 22.28 30.18
C MET A 444 -12.84 22.39 30.15
N ALA A 445 -12.20 21.32 29.69
CA ALA A 445 -10.83 21.34 29.19
C ALA A 445 -10.75 20.33 28.04
N GLU A 446 -11.27 20.69 26.87
CA GLU A 446 -10.57 20.53 25.59
C GLU A 446 -11.38 21.19 24.47
N ARG A 447 -10.66 21.98 23.68
CA ARG A 447 -11.17 23.02 22.80
C ARG A 447 -11.78 22.43 21.52
N CYS A 448 -13.04 22.75 21.26
CA CYS A 448 -13.60 22.83 19.92
C CYS A 448 -14.30 24.19 19.76
N SER A 449 -13.67 25.12 19.03
CA SER A 449 -14.16 26.42 18.54
C SER A 449 -12.96 27.07 17.81
N GLN A 450 -12.98 27.64 16.60
CA GLN A 450 -13.97 28.23 15.69
C GLN A 450 -13.35 28.14 14.26
N ASN A 451 -14.10 28.05 13.15
CA ASN A 451 -14.70 29.22 12.49
C ASN A 451 -15.74 28.82 11.44
N LEU A 452 -16.97 29.29 11.65
CA LEU A 452 -18.09 29.30 10.72
C LEU A 452 -18.26 30.76 10.25
N ILE A 453 -18.01 31.07 8.97
CA ILE A 453 -18.29 32.40 8.40
C ILE A 453 -19.62 32.35 7.65
N TYR A 454 -20.54 33.19 8.10
CA TYR A 454 -21.87 33.48 7.56
C TYR A 454 -21.81 34.07 6.14
N TRP A 455 -22.69 33.61 5.25
CA TRP A 455 -23.30 34.44 4.20
C TRP A 455 -24.80 34.17 4.19
N THR A 456 -25.56 35.18 4.62
CA THR A 456 -27.02 35.26 4.50
C THR A 456 -27.36 36.10 3.27
N ALA A 457 -28.20 35.57 2.39
CA ALA A 457 -28.93 36.36 1.41
C ALA A 457 -30.38 35.87 1.37
N THR A 458 -31.29 36.74 1.80
CA THR A 458 -32.75 36.58 1.78
C THR A 458 -33.32 36.60 0.34
N PRO A 459 -34.51 36.01 0.12
CA PRO A 459 -35.10 35.81 -1.21
C PRO A 459 -35.98 36.98 -1.66
N GLY A 460 -35.82 37.41 -2.91
CA GLY A 460 -36.78 38.26 -3.63
C GLY A 460 -37.68 37.38 -4.51
N SER A 461 -38.99 37.52 -4.32
CA SER A 461 -40.07 36.83 -5.06
C SER A 461 -40.42 37.52 -6.41
N PRO A 462 -41.26 36.90 -7.25
CA PRO A 462 -41.15 36.91 -8.72
C PRO A 462 -42.11 37.89 -9.43
N ASN A 463 -41.88 38.17 -10.72
CA ASN A 463 -42.96 38.36 -11.70
C ASN A 463 -42.52 38.39 -13.18
N ALA A 464 -43.46 37.93 -14.01
CA ALA A 464 -43.66 38.17 -15.45
C ALA A 464 -42.82 37.40 -16.51
N SER A 465 -43.41 36.27 -16.92
CA SER A 465 -43.65 35.81 -18.29
C SER A 465 -43.24 36.71 -19.48
N CYS A 466 -42.57 36.14 -20.50
CA CYS A 466 -43.18 35.81 -21.81
C CYS A 466 -42.16 35.33 -22.87
N THR A 467 -42.60 34.32 -23.65
CA THR A 467 -42.40 34.12 -25.11
C THR A 467 -41.01 33.77 -25.70
N SER A 468 -40.84 32.46 -25.96
CA SER A 468 -40.68 31.84 -27.30
C SER A 468 -39.55 32.25 -28.27
N SER A 469 -38.75 31.22 -28.59
CA SER A 469 -38.34 30.78 -29.95
C SER A 469 -37.10 31.36 -30.66
N ALA A 470 -36.14 30.44 -30.80
CA ALA A 470 -35.55 29.97 -32.06
C ALA A 470 -34.52 30.82 -32.85
N SER A 471 -33.35 30.20 -32.96
CA SER A 471 -32.60 29.87 -34.19
C SER A 471 -31.55 30.84 -34.76
N SER A 472 -30.43 30.17 -35.10
CA SER A 472 -29.49 30.43 -36.21
C SER A 472 -28.46 31.56 -36.09
N SER A 473 -27.20 31.12 -35.92
CA SER A 473 -25.97 31.57 -36.62
C SER A 473 -26.22 31.89 -38.11
N PRO A 474 -25.31 32.53 -38.91
CA PRO A 474 -23.84 32.52 -38.77
C PRO A 474 -23.09 33.78 -39.28
N GLY A 475 -21.75 33.73 -39.29
CA GLY A 475 -20.97 34.26 -40.43
C GLY A 475 -19.93 35.35 -40.16
N ARG A 476 -18.68 35.05 -40.57
CA ARG A 476 -17.46 35.89 -40.72
C ARG A 476 -17.76 37.20 -41.51
N ALA A 477 -16.97 38.28 -41.56
CA ALA A 477 -15.52 38.37 -41.76
C ALA A 477 -15.04 39.86 -41.85
N TRP A 478 -13.71 40.06 -41.85
CA TRP A 478 -12.89 41.11 -42.53
C TRP A 478 -12.23 42.28 -41.75
N SER A 479 -10.90 42.15 -41.71
CA SER A 479 -9.75 43.07 -41.88
C SER A 479 -9.91 44.58 -42.15
N ALA A 480 -8.94 45.37 -41.65
CA ALA A 480 -7.91 46.13 -42.40
C ALA A 480 -7.27 47.23 -41.50
N CYS A 481 -5.95 47.19 -41.23
CA CYS A 481 -4.88 47.98 -41.86
C CYS A 481 -4.60 49.37 -41.22
N MET A 482 -3.33 49.63 -40.89
CA MET A 482 -2.48 50.74 -41.41
C MET A 482 -1.33 51.06 -40.44
N SER A 483 -0.09 50.98 -40.95
CA SER A 483 1.14 51.55 -40.36
C SER A 483 1.27 53.06 -40.70
N PRO A 484 2.23 53.80 -40.10
CA PRO A 484 3.46 54.16 -40.87
C PRO A 484 4.78 54.23 -40.03
N VAL A 485 5.95 53.86 -40.59
CA VAL A 485 7.10 54.68 -41.12
C VAL A 485 7.86 55.50 -40.04
N GLY A 486 9.19 55.53 -39.88
CA GLY A 486 10.36 54.94 -40.56
C GLY A 486 11.70 55.62 -40.12
N SER A 487 12.84 54.98 -40.45
CA SER A 487 14.24 55.50 -40.61
C SER A 487 15.04 55.98 -39.38
N SER A 488 16.37 55.92 -39.27
CA SER A 488 17.51 55.19 -39.89
C SER A 488 18.81 55.63 -39.18
N PHE A 489 19.90 54.88 -39.41
CA PHE A 489 21.34 55.22 -39.30
C PHE A 489 22.15 54.81 -38.05
N GLY A 490 23.20 53.98 -38.30
CA GLY A 490 24.53 54.18 -37.69
C GLY A 490 25.28 52.96 -37.14
N SER A 491 25.75 52.03 -37.99
CA SER A 491 26.91 51.13 -37.74
C SER A 491 28.24 51.95 -37.83
N PRO A 492 29.49 51.47 -37.53
CA PRO A 492 29.96 50.07 -37.68
C PRO A 492 31.18 49.56 -36.82
N VAL A 493 31.62 48.34 -37.18
CA VAL A 493 32.97 47.69 -37.05
C VAL A 493 33.26 46.89 -35.75
N GLY A 494 33.65 45.60 -35.77
CA GLY A 494 33.86 44.66 -36.87
C GLY A 494 34.57 43.33 -36.49
N TRP A 495 34.51 42.39 -37.44
CA TRP A 495 35.42 41.25 -37.76
C TRP A 495 35.36 40.00 -36.85
N ALA A 496 35.46 38.74 -37.28
CA ALA A 496 35.22 37.94 -38.51
C ALA A 496 35.40 36.46 -38.07
N SER A 497 34.41 35.55 -38.27
CA SER A 497 34.38 34.33 -39.15
C SER A 497 35.56 33.31 -39.06
N PRO A 498 35.42 31.99 -39.39
CA PRO A 498 34.39 31.32 -40.24
C PRO A 498 33.72 30.05 -39.59
N VAL A 499 32.45 29.70 -39.87
CA VAL A 499 31.77 29.06 -41.03
C VAL A 499 32.00 27.54 -41.22
N GLY A 500 30.87 26.81 -41.15
CA GLY A 500 30.59 25.44 -41.61
C GLY A 500 29.36 24.89 -40.86
N SER A 501 28.12 25.29 -41.20
CA SER A 501 27.15 24.58 -42.10
C SER A 501 26.78 23.18 -41.60
N ASP A 502 25.53 22.74 -41.43
CA ASP A 502 24.18 23.23 -41.72
C ASP A 502 23.19 22.41 -40.86
N GLY A 503 22.02 22.96 -40.54
CA GLY A 503 20.87 22.16 -40.08
C GLY A 503 19.98 22.80 -39.02
N CYS A 504 18.97 23.55 -39.49
CA CYS A 504 17.84 24.17 -38.79
C CYS A 504 17.24 23.36 -37.62
N GLY A 505 16.65 23.94 -36.57
CA GLY A 505 16.26 25.33 -36.32
C GLY A 505 15.45 25.43 -35.00
N ASP A 506 15.42 26.66 -34.49
CA ASP A 506 14.50 27.24 -33.49
C ASP A 506 14.66 26.88 -32.00
N GLN A 507 15.65 27.56 -31.42
CA GLN A 507 15.61 28.09 -30.05
C GLN A 507 14.68 29.30 -29.98
N LEU A 508 13.71 29.29 -29.07
CA LEU A 508 13.10 30.52 -28.54
C LEU A 508 13.80 30.89 -27.22
N SER A 509 14.36 32.09 -27.23
CA SER A 509 15.12 32.71 -26.15
C SER A 509 14.22 33.13 -24.99
N LEU A 510 14.78 32.98 -23.79
CA LEU A 510 14.35 33.59 -22.54
C LEU A 510 14.11 35.10 -22.70
N SER A 511 12.93 35.56 -22.31
CA SER A 511 12.71 36.93 -21.87
C SER A 511 12.22 36.93 -20.42
N HIS A 512 12.93 37.68 -19.60
CA HIS A 512 12.55 38.02 -18.24
C HIS A 512 11.19 38.74 -18.24
N VAL A 513 10.22 38.19 -17.52
CA VAL A 513 9.05 38.93 -17.04
C VAL A 513 9.01 38.77 -15.52
N ASN A 514 9.26 39.87 -14.83
CA ASN A 514 8.86 40.06 -13.44
C ASN A 514 7.32 40.16 -13.40
N THR A 515 6.68 39.33 -12.57
CA THR A 515 5.33 39.60 -12.08
C THR A 515 5.24 39.26 -10.60
N ASP A 516 4.95 40.31 -9.83
CA ASP A 516 4.53 40.33 -8.45
C ASP A 516 3.31 39.44 -8.15
N GLY A 517 3.26 38.96 -6.91
CA GLY A 517 2.07 38.99 -6.04
C GLY A 517 0.80 38.28 -6.51
N GLY A 518 0.60 37.05 -6.03
CA GLY A 518 -0.70 36.36 -6.09
C GLY A 518 -0.93 35.48 -4.87
N MET A 519 -1.87 35.88 -4.02
CA MET A 519 -2.22 35.29 -2.73
C MET A 519 -2.63 33.81 -2.84
N SER A 520 -2.07 32.94 -2.00
CA SER A 520 -2.60 31.59 -1.74
C SER A 520 -3.71 31.65 -0.68
N PRO A 521 -4.84 30.94 -0.86
CA PRO A 521 -5.82 30.75 0.21
C PRO A 521 -5.35 29.64 1.17
N ALA A 522 -5.72 29.83 2.43
CA ALA A 522 -5.34 29.02 3.58
C ALA A 522 -5.94 27.60 3.55
N CYS A 523 -5.08 26.59 3.77
CA CYS A 523 -5.40 25.30 4.37
C CYS A 523 -4.26 24.97 5.35
N LEU A 524 -4.42 25.33 6.63
CA LEU A 524 -3.37 25.19 7.65
C LEU A 524 -3.39 23.85 8.39
N ASP A 525 -4.42 23.01 8.20
CA ASP A 525 -4.55 21.75 8.93
C ASP A 525 -3.85 20.55 8.25
N ASP A 526 -3.56 20.61 6.95
CA ASP A 526 -2.87 19.53 6.21
C ASP A 526 -1.33 19.58 6.31
N GLN A 527 -0.73 20.63 6.89
CA GLN A 527 0.74 20.76 6.97
C GLN A 527 1.36 20.02 8.17
N ALA A 528 0.59 19.69 9.20
CA ALA A 528 1.09 19.00 10.38
C ALA A 528 1.47 17.54 10.09
N ASP A 529 0.61 16.81 9.36
CA ASP A 529 0.89 15.43 8.91
C ASP A 529 2.06 15.36 7.89
N VAL A 530 2.27 16.45 7.12
CA VAL A 530 3.31 16.51 6.07
C VAL A 530 4.72 16.65 6.67
N LEU A 531 4.87 17.27 7.84
CA LEU A 531 6.16 17.44 8.49
C LEU A 531 6.63 16.16 9.20
N GLU A 532 5.72 15.39 9.82
CA GLU A 532 6.06 14.09 10.41
C GLU A 532 6.46 13.06 9.32
N ASP A 533 5.77 13.03 8.18
CA ASP A 533 6.10 12.14 7.06
C ASP A 533 7.44 12.51 6.37
N GLN A 534 7.87 13.79 6.43
CA GLN A 534 9.13 14.26 5.82
C GLN A 534 10.37 13.84 6.62
N GLU A 535 10.29 13.85 7.96
CA GLU A 535 11.33 13.27 8.82
C GLU A 535 11.41 11.74 8.65
N GLN A 536 10.25 11.07 8.55
CA GLN A 536 10.17 9.61 8.38
C GLN A 536 10.74 9.12 7.03
N LEU A 537 10.45 9.82 5.92
CA LEU A 537 10.99 9.50 4.59
C LEU A 537 12.52 9.64 4.51
N SER A 538 13.11 10.59 5.25
CA SER A 538 14.56 10.78 5.32
C SER A 538 15.27 9.75 6.23
N ALA A 539 14.57 9.25 7.26
CA ALA A 539 15.07 8.25 8.20
C ALA A 539 14.96 6.81 7.65
N ASP A 540 13.88 6.50 6.92
CA ASP A 540 13.64 5.16 6.35
C ASP A 540 14.47 4.89 5.09
N ALA A 541 14.85 5.93 4.32
CA ALA A 541 15.70 5.78 3.14
C ALA A 541 17.18 5.47 3.47
N ASN A 542 17.64 5.84 4.68
CA ASN A 542 19.07 5.81 5.05
C ASN A 542 19.45 4.75 6.09
N THR A 543 18.52 3.91 6.57
CA THR A 543 18.81 3.01 7.69
C THR A 543 18.35 1.57 7.47
N ALA A 544 19.04 0.83 6.60
CA ALA A 544 19.07 -0.64 6.65
C ALA A 544 20.01 -1.09 7.78
N ALA A 545 19.60 -0.91 9.04
CA ALA A 545 20.26 -1.51 10.21
C ALA A 545 19.26 -2.36 10.99
N PRO A 546 19.66 -3.54 11.52
CA PRO A 546 18.73 -4.47 12.13
C PRO A 546 18.19 -3.89 13.45
N ARG A 547 16.89 -3.59 13.49
CA ARG A 547 16.21 -3.11 14.69
C ARG A 547 15.89 -4.28 15.62
N THR A 548 16.28 -4.11 16.88
CA THR A 548 16.01 -5.01 17.99
C THR A 548 14.51 -5.08 18.30
N SER A 549 14.01 -6.30 18.46
CA SER A 549 12.61 -6.64 18.67
C SER A 549 12.11 -6.31 20.08
N LYS A 550 11.03 -5.52 20.17
CA LYS A 550 10.05 -5.58 21.26
C LYS A 550 8.62 -5.35 20.75
N SER A 551 7.71 -6.04 21.46
CA SER A 551 6.22 -6.08 21.47
C SER A 551 5.47 -6.74 20.31
N ASP A 552 4.95 -7.94 20.63
CA ASP A 552 3.53 -8.33 20.67
C ASP A 552 2.61 -7.86 19.52
N GLU A 553 2.72 -8.57 18.39
CA GLU A 553 1.58 -8.90 17.53
C GLU A 553 1.88 -10.29 16.95
N GLY A 554 1.01 -11.28 17.16
CA GLY A 554 1.23 -12.69 16.84
C GLY A 554 1.31 -13.06 15.35
N GLY A 555 1.68 -12.12 14.47
CA GLY A 555 1.88 -12.37 13.04
C GLY A 555 3.27 -12.91 12.72
N SER A 556 3.38 -13.72 11.66
CA SER A 556 4.68 -14.19 11.17
C SER A 556 5.54 -12.99 10.69
N SER A 557 6.87 -13.10 10.76
CA SER A 557 7.77 -12.04 10.26
C SER A 557 7.51 -11.67 8.80
N GLU A 558 7.00 -12.63 8.01
CA GLU A 558 6.63 -12.46 6.61
C GLU A 558 5.35 -11.66 6.43
N GLU A 559 4.32 -11.92 7.26
CA GLU A 559 3.06 -11.16 7.25
C GLU A 559 3.30 -9.68 7.54
N ARG A 560 4.17 -9.36 8.52
CA ARG A 560 4.52 -7.98 8.86
C ARG A 560 5.16 -7.25 7.68
N LEU A 561 6.13 -7.89 7.02
CA LEU A 561 6.83 -7.33 5.87
C LEU A 561 5.88 -7.10 4.68
N GLN A 562 5.00 -8.06 4.38
CA GLN A 562 3.99 -7.92 3.32
C GLN A 562 2.96 -6.82 3.64
N LYS A 563 2.53 -6.72 4.90
CA LYS A 563 1.62 -5.65 5.37
C LYS A 563 2.24 -4.27 5.18
N GLU A 564 3.50 -4.08 5.56
CA GLU A 564 4.22 -2.81 5.35
C GLU A 564 4.38 -2.47 3.87
N LEU A 565 4.67 -3.47 3.04
CA LEU A 565 4.83 -3.31 1.60
C LEU A 565 3.54 -2.84 0.92
N VAL A 566 2.42 -3.52 1.20
CA VAL A 566 1.10 -3.15 0.69
C VAL A 566 0.66 -1.77 1.19
N ARG A 567 0.96 -1.42 2.45
CA ARG A 567 0.73 -0.05 2.96
C ARG A 567 1.53 1.01 2.18
N GLY A 568 2.74 0.68 1.74
CA GLY A 568 3.55 1.54 0.88
C GLY A 568 2.94 1.72 -0.52
N GLU A 569 2.31 0.70 -1.06
CA GLU A 569 1.62 0.73 -2.36
C GLU A 569 0.30 1.51 -2.30
N ILE A 570 -0.51 1.28 -1.25
CA ILE A 570 -1.73 2.04 -1.00
C ILE A 570 -1.40 3.52 -0.78
N PHE A 571 -0.28 3.83 -0.15
CA PHE A 571 0.19 5.21 -0.02
C PHE A 571 0.44 5.87 -1.38
N LEU A 572 1.04 5.16 -2.34
CA LEU A 572 1.26 5.66 -3.70
C LEU A 572 -0.08 5.91 -4.40
N LEU A 573 -1.04 4.98 -4.31
CA LEU A 573 -2.40 5.16 -4.85
C LEU A 573 -3.14 6.33 -4.18
N SER A 574 -2.97 6.50 -2.87
CA SER A 574 -3.54 7.62 -2.11
C SER A 574 -3.02 8.96 -2.62
N TRP A 575 -1.72 9.06 -2.86
CA TRP A 575 -1.12 10.24 -3.48
C TRP A 575 -1.62 10.49 -4.90
N MET A 576 -1.78 9.44 -5.71
CA MET A 576 -2.38 9.55 -7.04
C MET A 576 -3.83 10.05 -7.00
N SER A 577 -4.56 9.82 -5.92
CA SER A 577 -5.94 10.33 -5.78
C SER A 577 -6.04 11.83 -5.47
N HIS A 578 -4.93 12.52 -5.13
CA HIS A 578 -4.96 13.97 -4.83
C HIS A 578 -5.10 14.86 -6.08
N ASN A 579 -4.73 14.37 -7.26
CA ASN A 579 -4.74 15.15 -8.49
C ASN A 579 -5.89 14.68 -9.38
N GLU A 580 -6.79 15.58 -9.78
CA GLU A 580 -7.98 15.25 -10.59
C GLU A 580 -7.62 14.52 -11.89
N ALA A 581 -6.51 14.89 -12.55
CA ALA A 581 -6.07 14.26 -13.79
C ALA A 581 -5.66 12.78 -13.62
N THR A 582 -5.20 12.41 -12.42
CA THR A 582 -4.83 11.04 -12.06
C THR A 582 -5.98 10.31 -11.39
N LEU A 583 -6.86 11.01 -10.67
CA LEU A 583 -8.08 10.49 -10.05
C LEU A 583 -9.01 9.84 -11.08
N ALA A 584 -9.21 10.48 -12.23
CA ALA A 584 -10.00 9.92 -13.34
C ALA A 584 -9.46 8.59 -13.90
N ARG A 585 -8.21 8.23 -13.62
CA ARG A 585 -7.63 6.94 -14.01
C ARG A 585 -7.86 5.86 -12.96
N LEU A 586 -8.10 6.26 -11.72
CA LEU A 586 -8.42 5.38 -10.60
C LEU A 586 -9.92 5.02 -10.56
N THR A 587 -10.79 5.70 -11.32
CA THR A 587 -12.23 5.37 -11.43
C THR A 587 -12.52 4.10 -12.23
N ARG A 588 -11.49 3.37 -12.65
CA ARG A 588 -11.65 2.11 -13.39
C ARG A 588 -12.26 1.03 -12.51
N PHE A 589 -13.02 0.14 -13.13
CA PHE A 589 -13.68 -0.97 -12.45
C PHE A 589 -12.68 -1.82 -11.64
N GLU A 590 -11.56 -2.22 -12.23
CA GLU A 590 -10.58 -3.12 -11.60
C GLU A 590 -9.95 -2.50 -10.35
N VAL A 591 -9.72 -1.17 -10.37
CA VAL A 591 -9.15 -0.42 -9.25
C VAL A 591 -10.16 -0.32 -8.11
N VAL A 592 -11.36 0.18 -8.42
CA VAL A 592 -12.40 0.45 -7.43
C VAL A 592 -12.86 -0.84 -6.76
N ASP A 593 -13.05 -1.91 -7.53
CA ASP A 593 -13.53 -3.18 -6.99
C ASP A 593 -12.51 -3.82 -6.05
N LYS A 594 -11.22 -3.79 -6.41
CA LYS A 594 -10.16 -4.32 -5.55
C LYS A 594 -9.87 -3.47 -4.34
N LEU A 595 -10.04 -2.15 -4.41
CA LEU A 595 -10.00 -1.29 -3.22
C LEU A 595 -11.14 -1.61 -2.25
N LEU A 596 -12.36 -1.85 -2.77
CA LEU A 596 -13.51 -2.23 -1.95
C LEU A 596 -13.34 -3.64 -1.34
N GLU A 597 -12.86 -4.60 -2.12
CA GLU A 597 -12.52 -5.96 -1.64
C GLU A 597 -11.44 -5.90 -0.56
N TYR A 598 -10.38 -5.10 -0.78
CA TYR A 598 -9.33 -4.88 0.19
C TYR A 598 -9.88 -4.35 1.52
N MET A 599 -10.71 -3.30 1.46
CA MET A 599 -11.36 -2.72 2.64
C MET A 599 -12.31 -3.70 3.34
N ALA A 600 -12.93 -4.62 2.60
CA ALA A 600 -13.79 -5.66 3.16
C ALA A 600 -13.00 -6.72 3.95
N LEU A 601 -11.77 -7.03 3.53
CA LEU A 601 -11.01 -8.19 4.01
C LEU A 601 -9.85 -7.86 4.97
N VAL A 602 -9.30 -6.64 4.96
CA VAL A 602 -8.26 -6.23 5.92
C VAL A 602 -8.76 -6.36 7.37
N SER A 603 -7.91 -6.51 8.38
CA SER A 603 -8.36 -6.59 9.78
C SER A 603 -9.00 -5.28 10.28
N GLU A 604 -8.28 -4.18 10.08
CA GLU A 604 -8.67 -2.81 10.45
C GLU A 604 -8.90 -1.96 9.21
N LEU A 605 -9.79 -0.96 9.29
CA LEU A 605 -10.03 -0.04 8.18
C LEU A 605 -8.75 0.74 7.86
N ASP A 606 -8.26 0.65 6.62
CA ASP A 606 -7.10 1.42 6.17
C ASP A 606 -7.53 2.84 5.76
N ASP A 607 -7.06 3.85 6.49
CA ASP A 607 -7.42 5.25 6.27
C ASP A 607 -6.98 5.80 4.91
N ARG A 608 -5.89 5.27 4.33
CA ARG A 608 -5.39 5.70 3.02
C ARG A 608 -6.27 5.14 1.91
N ALA A 609 -6.62 3.85 1.97
CA ALA A 609 -7.59 3.27 1.05
C ALA A 609 -8.98 3.93 1.17
N ALA A 610 -9.41 4.22 2.41
CA ALA A 610 -10.63 4.96 2.68
C ALA A 610 -10.63 6.37 2.06
N ARG A 611 -9.50 7.10 2.14
CA ARG A 611 -9.32 8.42 1.52
C ARG A 611 -9.43 8.36 -0.01
N ILE A 612 -8.84 7.37 -0.66
CA ILE A 612 -8.95 7.18 -2.12
C ILE A 612 -10.42 7.06 -2.52
N LEU A 613 -11.15 6.15 -1.88
CA LEU A 613 -12.56 5.91 -2.18
C LEU A 613 -13.42 7.15 -1.92
N LYS A 614 -13.21 7.84 -0.79
CA LYS A 614 -13.92 9.10 -0.47
C LYS A 614 -13.71 10.17 -1.54
N ARG A 615 -12.48 10.37 -2.01
CA ARG A 615 -12.17 11.35 -3.07
C ARG A 615 -12.83 10.99 -4.40
N LEU A 616 -12.80 9.71 -4.77
CA LEU A 616 -13.52 9.24 -5.96
C LEU A 616 -15.02 9.54 -5.84
N ALA A 617 -15.64 9.17 -4.71
CA ALA A 617 -17.05 9.40 -4.46
C ALA A 617 -17.46 10.89 -4.42
N GLN A 618 -16.55 11.76 -4.00
CA GLN A 618 -16.76 13.21 -3.88
C GLN A 618 -16.34 14.01 -5.12
N SER A 619 -15.74 13.38 -6.12
CA SER A 619 -15.35 14.04 -7.36
C SER A 619 -16.52 14.10 -8.33
N ARG A 620 -16.93 15.31 -8.72
CA ARG A 620 -17.99 15.53 -9.71
C ARG A 620 -17.62 14.96 -11.09
N GLU A 621 -16.35 15.02 -11.46
CA GLU A 621 -15.84 14.52 -12.74
C GLU A 621 -15.90 12.98 -12.81
N SER A 622 -15.86 12.32 -11.65
CA SER A 622 -15.92 10.87 -11.54
C SER A 622 -17.36 10.32 -11.62
N VAL A 623 -18.39 11.15 -11.51
CA VAL A 623 -19.80 10.69 -11.36
C VAL A 623 -20.25 9.78 -12.49
N GLU A 624 -20.02 10.17 -13.75
CA GLU A 624 -20.45 9.38 -14.91
C GLU A 624 -19.70 8.03 -14.96
N ALA A 625 -18.39 8.04 -14.73
CA ALA A 625 -17.59 6.81 -14.69
C ALA A 625 -18.00 5.88 -13.55
N LEU A 626 -18.24 6.43 -12.35
CA LEU A 626 -18.68 5.66 -11.18
C LEU A 626 -20.10 5.11 -11.34
N LEU A 627 -21.01 5.83 -12.01
CA LEU A 627 -22.32 5.30 -12.40
C LEU A 627 -22.19 4.14 -13.39
N ALA A 628 -21.31 4.27 -14.39
CA ALA A 628 -21.08 3.23 -15.39
C ALA A 628 -20.58 1.91 -14.80
N ILE A 629 -19.73 1.97 -13.77
CA ILE A 629 -19.23 0.77 -13.06
C ILE A 629 -20.11 0.33 -11.88
N GLU A 630 -21.29 0.93 -11.72
CA GLU A 630 -22.26 0.65 -10.65
C GLU A 630 -21.67 0.76 -9.24
N PHE A 631 -20.84 1.79 -9.01
CA PHE A 631 -20.09 1.99 -7.76
C PHE A 631 -20.96 1.82 -6.50
N HIS A 632 -22.18 2.35 -6.53
CA HIS A 632 -23.14 2.27 -5.43
C HIS A 632 -23.50 0.82 -5.04
N TYR A 633 -23.70 -0.06 -6.03
CA TYR A 633 -23.97 -1.47 -5.77
C TYR A 633 -22.73 -2.17 -5.20
N ARG A 634 -21.54 -1.84 -5.72
CA ARG A 634 -20.28 -2.43 -5.24
C ARG A 634 -19.99 -2.08 -3.79
N VAL A 635 -20.19 -0.81 -3.42
CA VAL A 635 -20.07 -0.37 -2.02
C VAL A 635 -21.06 -1.11 -1.15
N LEU A 636 -22.32 -1.22 -1.61
CA LEU A 636 -23.35 -1.96 -0.89
C LEU A 636 -22.94 -3.43 -0.69
N PHE A 637 -22.46 -4.09 -1.73
CA PHE A 637 -22.08 -5.50 -1.73
C PHE A 637 -20.87 -5.76 -0.82
N HIS A 638 -19.76 -5.05 -1.03
CA HIS A 638 -18.49 -5.31 -0.34
C HIS A 638 -18.48 -4.83 1.11
N LEU A 639 -19.10 -3.68 1.41
CA LEU A 639 -18.98 -3.02 2.71
C LEU A 639 -20.28 -3.05 3.54
N CYS A 640 -21.44 -2.99 2.88
CA CYS A 640 -22.72 -2.86 3.59
C CYS A 640 -23.54 -4.14 3.69
N ARG A 641 -23.30 -5.19 2.91
CA ARG A 641 -24.12 -6.44 2.92
C ARG A 641 -23.33 -7.70 3.21
N THR A 642 -22.04 -7.59 3.48
CA THR A 642 -21.17 -8.70 3.85
C THR A 642 -21.76 -9.44 5.06
N THR A 643 -22.10 -10.72 4.89
CA THR A 643 -22.73 -11.51 5.93
C THR A 643 -21.77 -11.74 7.08
N CYS A 644 -22.12 -11.22 8.26
CA CYS A 644 -21.40 -11.52 9.48
C CYS A 644 -21.69 -12.98 9.86
N ARG A 645 -20.68 -13.86 9.78
CA ARG A 645 -20.84 -15.30 10.11
C ARG A 645 -21.10 -15.58 11.60
N LEU A 646 -21.17 -14.53 12.44
CA LEU A 646 -21.12 -14.63 13.89
C LEU A 646 -22.47 -14.84 14.59
N MET A 647 -23.64 -14.56 13.98
CA MET A 647 -24.92 -14.85 14.62
C MET A 647 -26.07 -15.00 13.63
N ARG A 648 -27.02 -15.90 13.96
CA ARG A 648 -28.26 -16.20 13.23
C ARG A 648 -29.26 -15.04 13.20
N HIS A 649 -29.07 -13.99 14.01
CA HIS A 649 -30.03 -12.89 14.14
C HIS A 649 -29.33 -11.52 14.26
N ALA A 650 -29.58 -10.68 13.25
CA ALA A 650 -29.56 -9.22 13.22
C ALA A 650 -28.26 -8.41 13.42
N ASP A 651 -27.41 -8.66 14.42
CA ASP A 651 -26.36 -7.67 14.74
C ASP A 651 -24.98 -8.01 14.16
N ARG A 652 -24.39 -7.03 13.49
CA ARG A 652 -23.04 -7.14 12.92
C ARG A 652 -22.02 -7.11 14.05
N CYS A 653 -20.91 -7.83 13.89
CA CYS A 653 -19.78 -7.61 14.78
C CYS A 653 -19.22 -6.19 14.58
N SER A 654 -18.53 -5.65 15.59
CA SER A 654 -17.93 -4.30 15.55
C SER A 654 -17.12 -4.04 14.28
N ARG A 655 -16.38 -5.06 13.81
CA ARG A 655 -15.63 -5.04 12.55
C ARG A 655 -16.52 -4.77 11.33
N CYS A 656 -17.59 -5.55 11.17
CA CYS A 656 -18.53 -5.43 10.06
C CYS A 656 -19.36 -4.15 10.16
N GLU A 657 -19.68 -3.70 11.38
CA GLU A 657 -20.43 -2.46 11.59
C GLU A 657 -19.61 -1.22 11.20
N ARG A 658 -18.33 -1.15 11.57
CA ARG A 658 -17.44 -0.06 11.13
C ARG A 658 -17.33 0.03 9.61
N ARG A 659 -17.24 -1.11 8.91
CA ARG A 659 -17.23 -1.16 7.43
C ARG A 659 -18.56 -0.73 6.84
N ALA A 660 -19.67 -1.17 7.41
CA ALA A 660 -21.00 -0.76 7.00
C ALA A 660 -21.18 0.75 7.15
N HIS A 661 -20.73 1.31 8.26
CA HIS A 661 -20.74 2.74 8.53
C HIS A 661 -19.93 3.51 7.47
N PHE A 662 -18.69 3.10 7.24
CA PHE A 662 -17.86 3.69 6.19
C PHE A 662 -18.50 3.58 4.78
N GLY A 663 -19.08 2.43 4.44
CA GLY A 663 -19.80 2.23 3.18
C GLY A 663 -21.02 3.15 3.04
N ARG A 664 -21.79 3.37 4.11
CA ARG A 664 -22.91 4.32 4.15
C ARG A 664 -22.44 5.75 3.96
N ASP A 665 -21.35 6.16 4.60
CA ASP A 665 -20.75 7.49 4.43
C ASP A 665 -20.28 7.73 2.99
N LEU A 666 -19.65 6.71 2.39
CA LEU A 666 -19.17 6.75 1.01
C LEU A 666 -20.34 6.91 0.02
N LEU A 667 -21.43 6.16 0.21
CA LEU A 667 -22.66 6.30 -0.55
C LEU A 667 -23.31 7.66 -0.34
N ALA A 668 -23.28 8.19 0.89
CA ALA A 668 -23.87 9.49 1.19
C ALA A 668 -23.16 10.63 0.45
N GLY A 669 -21.82 10.58 0.39
CA GLY A 669 -20.99 11.48 -0.40
C GLY A 669 -21.30 11.38 -1.89
N PHE A 670 -21.26 10.16 -2.45
CA PHE A 670 -21.55 9.94 -3.87
C PHE A 670 -22.96 10.38 -4.27
N SER A 671 -23.95 10.03 -3.46
CA SER A 671 -25.35 10.43 -3.64
C SER A 671 -25.54 11.95 -3.66
N SER A 672 -24.74 12.72 -2.92
CA SER A 672 -24.85 14.19 -2.94
C SER A 672 -24.53 14.79 -4.32
N HIS A 673 -23.62 14.17 -5.09
CA HIS A 673 -23.29 14.60 -6.44
C HIS A 673 -24.27 14.06 -7.47
N VAL A 674 -24.79 12.84 -7.27
CA VAL A 674 -25.80 12.25 -8.16
C VAL A 674 -27.15 12.96 -8.01
N ASP A 675 -27.55 13.33 -6.79
CA ASP A 675 -28.70 14.18 -6.50
C ASP A 675 -28.37 15.67 -6.71
N SER A 676 -27.75 15.97 -7.85
CA SER A 676 -27.60 17.31 -8.39
C SER A 676 -28.27 17.37 -9.76
N ASP A 677 -28.48 18.56 -10.32
CA ASP A 677 -29.07 18.68 -11.66
C ASP A 677 -28.21 17.99 -12.73
N PHE A 678 -26.89 17.95 -12.53
CA PHE A 678 -25.96 17.24 -13.39
C PHE A 678 -26.17 15.73 -13.31
N GLY A 679 -26.12 15.15 -12.11
CA GLY A 679 -26.26 13.70 -11.92
C GLY A 679 -27.64 13.17 -12.30
N VAL A 680 -28.71 13.89 -11.94
CA VAL A 680 -30.07 13.56 -12.37
C VAL A 680 -30.23 13.70 -13.88
N GLY A 681 -29.55 14.66 -14.51
CA GLY A 681 -29.49 14.78 -15.97
C GLY A 681 -28.89 13.54 -16.65
N LEU A 682 -27.80 12.99 -16.09
CA LEU A 682 -27.19 11.75 -16.57
C LEU A 682 -28.15 10.55 -16.42
N LEU A 683 -28.75 10.37 -15.25
CA LEU A 683 -29.72 9.28 -15.02
C LEU A 683 -30.93 9.40 -15.94
N ALA A 684 -31.47 10.61 -16.12
CA ALA A 684 -32.59 10.87 -17.00
C ALA A 684 -32.24 10.57 -18.47
N ARG A 685 -31.03 10.95 -18.93
CA ARG A 685 -30.52 10.64 -20.28
C ARG A 685 -30.49 9.13 -20.49
N ASP A 686 -29.91 8.38 -19.57
CA ASP A 686 -29.74 6.93 -19.72
C ASP A 686 -31.09 6.21 -19.62
N LEU A 687 -32.00 6.69 -18.76
CA LEU A 687 -33.39 6.22 -18.74
C LEU A 687 -34.12 6.54 -20.07
N THR A 688 -33.96 7.72 -20.67
CA THR A 688 -34.64 7.98 -21.96
C THR A 688 -34.14 7.08 -23.09
N ARG A 689 -32.89 6.61 -23.00
CA ARG A 689 -32.28 5.72 -23.99
C ARG A 689 -32.50 4.23 -23.74
N PHE A 690 -33.31 3.86 -22.75
CA PHE A 690 -33.51 2.46 -22.35
C PHE A 690 -33.89 1.52 -23.50
N ASP A 691 -34.69 1.96 -24.47
CA ASP A 691 -35.08 1.11 -25.61
C ASP A 691 -33.93 0.93 -26.64
N SER A 692 -32.96 1.85 -26.66
CA SER A 692 -31.77 1.80 -27.53
C SER A 692 -30.52 1.23 -26.85
N ASP A 693 -30.41 1.39 -25.52
CA ASP A 693 -29.32 0.95 -24.67
C ASP A 693 -29.93 0.45 -23.36
N GLU A 694 -30.39 -0.80 -23.39
CA GLU A 694 -31.08 -1.45 -22.27
C GLU A 694 -30.16 -1.55 -21.05
N GLU A 695 -28.86 -1.76 -21.25
CA GLU A 695 -27.89 -1.92 -20.16
C GLU A 695 -27.68 -0.60 -19.38
N ALA A 696 -27.44 0.51 -20.07
CA ALA A 696 -27.35 1.82 -19.42
C ALA A 696 -28.66 2.21 -18.74
N GLY A 697 -29.80 1.90 -19.38
CA GLY A 697 -31.12 2.14 -18.82
C GLY A 697 -31.39 1.36 -17.53
N ILE A 698 -31.00 0.07 -17.47
CA ILE A 698 -31.13 -0.76 -16.27
C ILE A 698 -30.20 -0.24 -15.16
N ARG A 699 -28.93 0.08 -15.46
CA ARG A 699 -28.00 0.67 -14.48
C ARG A 699 -28.55 1.96 -13.87
N ALA A 700 -29.08 2.85 -14.70
CA ALA A 700 -29.69 4.09 -14.23
C ALA A 700 -30.91 3.82 -13.36
N ALA A 701 -31.78 2.87 -13.75
CA ALA A 701 -32.95 2.50 -12.96
C ALA A 701 -32.56 1.91 -11.60
N ILE A 702 -31.50 1.08 -11.53
CA ILE A 702 -30.95 0.52 -10.28
C ILE A 702 -30.40 1.62 -9.37
N ALA A 703 -29.74 2.62 -9.95
CA ALA A 703 -29.11 3.72 -9.21
C ALA A 703 -30.11 4.68 -8.56
N VAL A 704 -31.27 4.93 -9.19
CA VAL A 704 -32.25 5.93 -8.75
C VAL A 704 -32.71 5.74 -7.29
N PRO A 705 -33.14 4.54 -6.85
CA PRO A 705 -33.57 4.32 -5.47
C PRO A 705 -32.48 4.57 -4.42
N PHE A 706 -31.23 4.28 -4.75
CA PHE A 706 -30.09 4.41 -3.82
C PHE A 706 -29.54 5.83 -3.74
N LEU A 707 -29.44 6.52 -4.89
CA LEU A 707 -28.61 7.72 -5.01
C LEU A 707 -29.38 9.03 -5.05
N VAL A 708 -30.68 9.01 -5.39
CA VAL A 708 -31.49 10.23 -5.46
C VAL A 708 -32.26 10.42 -4.17
N LYS A 709 -31.78 11.32 -3.31
CA LYS A 709 -32.35 11.56 -1.97
C LYS A 709 -33.58 12.47 -2.02
N SER A 710 -33.56 13.48 -2.89
CA SER A 710 -34.66 14.40 -3.10
C SER A 710 -35.92 13.65 -3.52
N THR A 711 -36.94 13.70 -2.67
CA THR A 711 -38.21 12.99 -2.91
C THR A 711 -38.84 13.44 -4.23
N TYR A 712 -38.78 14.74 -4.55
CA TYR A 712 -39.30 15.28 -5.80
C TYR A 712 -38.58 14.70 -7.03
N ARG A 713 -37.24 14.75 -7.06
CA ARG A 713 -36.45 14.25 -8.19
C ARG A 713 -36.57 12.73 -8.32
N ARG A 714 -36.55 12.01 -7.20
CA ARG A 714 -36.73 10.56 -7.17
C ARG A 714 -38.09 10.16 -7.71
N THR A 715 -39.18 10.79 -7.26
CA THR A 715 -40.52 10.53 -7.79
C THR A 715 -40.60 10.83 -9.29
N ARG A 716 -39.98 11.94 -9.75
CA ARG A 716 -39.90 12.27 -11.18
C ARG A 716 -39.25 11.14 -12.01
N LEU A 717 -38.10 10.64 -11.57
CA LEU A 717 -37.38 9.57 -12.28
C LEU A 717 -38.11 8.21 -12.20
N LEU A 718 -38.70 7.89 -11.05
CA LEU A 718 -39.45 6.64 -10.88
C LEU A 718 -40.74 6.61 -11.70
N LYS A 719 -41.46 7.75 -11.78
CA LYS A 719 -42.77 7.86 -12.44
C LYS A 719 -42.65 8.31 -13.89
N ASP A 720 -42.11 9.49 -14.14
CA ASP A 720 -42.12 10.12 -15.48
C ASP A 720 -41.18 9.39 -16.44
N TYR A 721 -40.07 8.87 -15.93
CA TYR A 721 -39.11 8.06 -16.68
C TYR A 721 -39.30 6.54 -16.47
N GLN A 722 -40.37 6.15 -15.76
CA GLN A 722 -40.79 4.76 -15.53
C GLN A 722 -39.70 3.83 -14.98
N ALA A 723 -38.73 4.34 -14.23
CA ALA A 723 -37.62 3.52 -13.72
C ALA A 723 -38.12 2.36 -12.85
N PHE A 724 -39.16 2.58 -12.04
CA PHE A 724 -39.76 1.53 -11.20
C PHE A 724 -40.37 0.39 -12.03
N ASP A 725 -41.24 0.72 -12.99
CA ASP A 725 -41.91 -0.28 -13.83
C ASP A 725 -40.91 -1.03 -14.71
N ARG A 726 -39.82 -0.36 -15.11
CA ARG A 726 -38.73 -0.98 -15.87
C ARG A 726 -37.95 -1.99 -15.04
N LEU A 727 -37.61 -1.69 -13.78
CA LEU A 727 -36.96 -2.66 -12.88
C LEU A 727 -37.81 -3.93 -12.70
N LEU A 728 -39.11 -3.77 -12.44
CA LEU A 728 -40.02 -4.91 -12.28
C LEU A 728 -40.15 -5.73 -13.57
N ARG A 729 -40.23 -5.06 -14.72
CA ARG A 729 -40.30 -5.72 -16.03
C ARG A 729 -39.01 -6.50 -16.34
N THR A 730 -37.85 -5.91 -16.07
CA THR A 730 -36.55 -6.57 -16.25
C THR A 730 -36.41 -7.77 -15.32
N LEU A 731 -36.79 -7.64 -14.03
CA LEU A 731 -36.78 -8.78 -13.11
C LEU A 731 -37.70 -9.91 -13.60
N ARG A 732 -38.90 -9.59 -14.10
CA ARG A 732 -39.81 -10.58 -14.67
C ARG A 732 -39.21 -11.27 -15.89
N ARG A 733 -38.60 -10.51 -16.81
CA ARG A 733 -37.89 -11.03 -17.99
C ARG A 733 -36.74 -11.98 -17.64
N LEU A 734 -36.01 -11.71 -16.56
CA LEU A 734 -34.93 -12.58 -16.06
C LEU A 734 -35.49 -13.90 -15.55
N LEU A 735 -36.59 -13.87 -14.80
CA LEU A 735 -37.23 -15.07 -14.25
C LEU A 735 -37.91 -15.90 -15.33
N THR A 736 -38.49 -15.30 -16.38
CA THR A 736 -39.09 -16.03 -17.51
C THR A 736 -38.06 -16.58 -18.52
N GLY A 737 -36.75 -16.35 -18.31
CA GLY A 737 -35.68 -16.95 -19.13
C GLY A 737 -35.37 -16.23 -20.45
N SER A 738 -35.71 -14.94 -20.59
CA SER A 738 -35.51 -14.19 -21.84
C SER A 738 -34.13 -13.53 -22.01
N LEU A 739 -33.25 -13.64 -21.02
CA LEU A 739 -31.91 -13.01 -20.98
C LEU A 739 -30.87 -14.06 -20.55
N VAL A 740 -29.74 -14.16 -21.27
CA VAL A 740 -28.86 -15.35 -21.24
C VAL A 740 -27.57 -15.18 -20.39
N GLU A 741 -27.06 -13.97 -20.14
CA GLU A 741 -25.78 -13.78 -19.42
C GLU A 741 -25.95 -13.02 -18.08
N ASN A 742 -25.28 -13.48 -17.02
CA ASN A 742 -25.24 -12.87 -15.67
C ASN A 742 -26.61 -12.56 -15.01
N SER A 743 -27.64 -13.35 -15.33
CA SER A 743 -29.03 -13.09 -14.92
C SER A 743 -29.23 -13.10 -13.40
N GLU A 744 -28.49 -13.93 -12.67
CA GLU A 744 -28.58 -14.06 -11.21
C GLU A 744 -28.06 -12.82 -10.48
N GLN A 745 -26.86 -12.35 -10.83
CA GLN A 745 -26.28 -11.14 -10.24
C GLN A 745 -27.12 -9.90 -10.56
N LEU A 746 -27.64 -9.80 -11.79
CA LEU A 746 -28.53 -8.71 -12.16
C LEU A 746 -29.83 -8.74 -11.37
N ALA A 747 -30.40 -9.93 -11.13
CA ALA A 747 -31.59 -10.08 -10.30
C ALA A 747 -31.31 -9.61 -8.85
N CYS A 748 -30.18 -9.98 -8.26
CA CYS A 748 -29.76 -9.48 -6.94
C CYS A 748 -29.64 -7.95 -6.91
N LYS A 749 -29.04 -7.34 -7.92
CA LYS A 749 -28.96 -5.86 -8.05
C LYS A 749 -30.33 -5.21 -8.07
N ILE A 750 -31.27 -5.77 -8.85
CA ILE A 750 -32.63 -5.25 -8.94
C ILE A 750 -33.36 -5.40 -7.60
N VAL A 751 -33.32 -6.58 -6.96
CA VAL A 751 -33.94 -6.80 -5.64
C VAL A 751 -33.39 -5.83 -4.60
N SER A 752 -32.07 -5.61 -4.62
CA SER A 752 -31.40 -4.63 -3.73
C SER A 752 -31.90 -3.21 -3.96
N SER A 753 -32.07 -2.81 -5.23
CA SER A 753 -32.58 -1.50 -5.61
C SER A 753 -34.03 -1.30 -5.18
N LEU A 754 -34.87 -2.33 -5.34
CA LEU A 754 -36.25 -2.30 -4.87
C LEU A 754 -36.32 -2.24 -3.33
N ALA A 755 -35.43 -2.94 -2.62
CA ALA A 755 -35.32 -2.86 -1.17
C ALA A 755 -35.05 -1.42 -0.68
N ALA A 756 -34.21 -0.66 -1.41
CA ALA A 756 -33.89 0.73 -1.06
C ALA A 756 -35.08 1.71 -1.16
N LEU A 757 -36.18 1.31 -1.82
CA LEU A 757 -37.41 2.10 -1.85
C LEU A 757 -38.18 2.02 -0.53
N VAL A 758 -37.94 0.99 0.29
CA VAL A 758 -38.65 0.77 1.56
C VAL A 758 -37.84 1.37 2.71
N PRO A 759 -38.43 2.26 3.53
CA PRO A 759 -37.74 2.81 4.70
C PRO A 759 -37.30 1.71 5.67
N VAL A 760 -36.09 1.82 6.22
CA VAL A 760 -35.51 0.83 7.15
C VAL A 760 -36.39 0.64 8.38
N ASP A 761 -36.94 1.72 8.95
CA ASP A 761 -37.88 1.66 10.07
C ASP A 761 -39.12 0.84 9.75
N GLN A 762 -39.61 0.90 8.51
CA GLN A 762 -40.80 0.16 8.09
C GLN A 762 -40.48 -1.33 7.97
N LEU A 763 -39.36 -1.68 7.32
CA LEU A 763 -38.87 -3.06 7.28
C LEU A 763 -38.66 -3.61 8.70
N GLN A 764 -38.10 -2.79 9.58
CA GLN A 764 -37.86 -3.17 10.96
C GLN A 764 -39.15 -3.29 11.77
N SER A 765 -40.15 -2.43 11.57
CA SER A 765 -41.46 -2.55 12.23
C SER A 765 -42.23 -3.81 11.80
N ILE A 766 -42.04 -4.25 10.55
CA ILE A 766 -42.61 -5.50 10.04
C ILE A 766 -41.94 -6.72 10.72
N LEU A 767 -40.67 -6.60 11.13
CA LEU A 767 -39.86 -7.71 11.62
C LEU A 767 -39.62 -7.73 13.14
N GLN A 768 -39.74 -6.60 13.85
CA GLN A 768 -39.49 -6.52 15.29
C GLN A 768 -40.55 -7.28 16.09
N SER A 769 -40.08 -7.98 17.13
CA SER A 769 -40.86 -8.57 18.23
C SER A 769 -40.35 -8.08 19.58
N ASN A 770 -41.25 -7.74 20.49
CA ASN A 770 -40.92 -7.57 21.91
C ASN A 770 -41.25 -8.89 22.61
N ASN A 771 -40.23 -9.68 22.93
CA ASN A 771 -40.43 -10.95 23.62
C ASN A 771 -40.95 -10.73 25.04
N SER A 772 -42.26 -10.87 25.22
CA SER A 772 -42.88 -11.10 26.53
C SER A 772 -44.18 -11.88 26.34
N HIS A 773 -44.08 -13.20 26.22
CA HIS A 773 -45.22 -14.08 26.36
C HIS A 773 -45.05 -14.91 27.64
N SER A 774 -45.93 -14.66 28.62
CA SER A 774 -46.10 -15.52 29.78
C SER A 774 -46.97 -16.70 29.37
N TRP A 775 -46.42 -17.90 29.42
CA TRP A 775 -47.14 -19.14 29.14
C TRP A 775 -48.09 -19.47 30.31
N GLY A 776 -49.27 -20.01 30.00
CA GLY A 776 -50.13 -20.63 31.01
C GLY A 776 -49.59 -22.01 31.39
N GLU A 777 -49.72 -22.40 32.65
CA GLU A 777 -49.14 -23.67 33.14
C GLU A 777 -49.97 -24.92 32.77
N GLN A 778 -51.20 -24.77 32.25
CA GLN A 778 -52.16 -25.87 32.14
C GLN A 778 -52.41 -26.33 30.69
N CYS A 779 -52.27 -27.65 30.43
CA CYS A 779 -52.47 -28.27 29.12
C CYS A 779 -53.89 -28.83 28.97
N MET A 780 -54.67 -28.24 28.06
CA MET A 780 -56.10 -28.56 27.89
C MET A 780 -56.38 -29.96 27.32
N LEU A 781 -55.48 -30.52 26.51
CA LEU A 781 -55.63 -31.88 25.97
C LEU A 781 -55.27 -32.99 26.97
N VAL A 782 -54.48 -32.68 28.01
CA VAL A 782 -54.17 -33.66 29.08
C VAL A 782 -55.35 -33.77 30.03
N ASP A 783 -56.01 -32.64 30.36
CA ASP A 783 -57.22 -32.61 31.18
C ASP A 783 -58.40 -33.33 30.49
N ASP A 784 -58.55 -33.13 29.18
CA ASP A 784 -59.55 -33.84 28.37
C ASP A 784 -59.23 -35.34 28.18
N ASN A 785 -58.07 -35.86 28.59
CA ASN A 785 -57.76 -37.30 28.64
C ASN A 785 -57.87 -37.89 30.07
N ALA A 786 -57.78 -37.05 31.11
CA ALA A 786 -57.85 -37.47 32.51
C ALA A 786 -59.29 -37.61 33.05
N ILE A 787 -60.27 -36.94 32.44
CA ILE A 787 -61.69 -37.11 32.76
C ILE A 787 -62.20 -38.36 32.02
N ALA A 788 -61.91 -39.52 32.59
CA ALA A 788 -62.63 -40.74 32.31
C ALA A 788 -63.89 -40.73 33.19
N GLU A 789 -65.03 -40.94 32.52
CA GLU A 789 -66.35 -41.19 33.13
C GLU A 789 -67.15 -39.92 33.53
N ASP A 790 -68.30 -39.80 32.85
CA ASP A 790 -69.46 -38.94 33.10
C ASP A 790 -69.66 -37.59 32.39
N ALA A 791 -70.90 -37.48 31.87
CA ALA A 791 -71.66 -36.36 31.31
C ALA A 791 -71.46 -36.00 29.81
N ASP A 792 -72.28 -36.61 28.95
CA ASP A 792 -72.85 -36.10 27.68
C ASP A 792 -71.95 -35.43 26.61
N GLY A 793 -70.63 -35.40 26.79
CA GLY A 793 -69.68 -34.80 25.85
C GLY A 793 -69.44 -35.70 24.63
N GLN A 794 -69.85 -35.27 23.44
CA GLN A 794 -69.40 -35.88 22.20
C GLN A 794 -67.90 -35.60 22.03
N PHE A 795 -67.09 -36.64 21.77
CA PHE A 795 -65.65 -36.51 21.51
C PHE A 795 -65.31 -36.88 20.07
N LEU A 796 -64.24 -36.28 19.53
CA LEU A 796 -63.63 -36.63 18.26
C LEU A 796 -62.30 -37.34 18.51
N PHE A 797 -62.04 -38.39 17.73
CA PHE A 797 -60.85 -39.23 17.82
C PHE A 797 -60.03 -39.11 16.53
N PHE A 798 -58.79 -38.67 16.65
CA PHE A 798 -57.84 -38.61 15.55
C PHE A 798 -56.86 -39.79 15.66
N CYS A 799 -56.97 -40.75 14.75
CA CYS A 799 -56.17 -41.97 14.72
C CYS A 799 -54.95 -41.79 13.81
N PHE A 800 -53.76 -42.04 14.34
CA PHE A 800 -52.49 -41.89 13.64
C PHE A 800 -51.95 -43.25 13.14
N PRO A 801 -51.18 -43.28 12.03
CA PRO A 801 -50.50 -44.49 11.55
C PRO A 801 -49.60 -45.19 12.59
N SER A 802 -49.02 -44.43 13.53
CA SER A 802 -48.25 -44.96 14.66
C SER A 802 -49.07 -45.77 15.69
N GLY A 803 -50.40 -45.81 15.55
CA GLY A 803 -51.32 -46.42 16.52
C GLY A 803 -51.68 -45.50 17.69
N ARG A 804 -51.15 -44.27 17.71
CA ARG A 804 -51.55 -43.21 18.65
C ARG A 804 -52.95 -42.72 18.29
N THR A 805 -53.76 -42.37 19.29
CA THR A 805 -55.06 -41.71 19.10
C THR A 805 -55.13 -40.47 19.98
N VAL A 806 -55.49 -39.32 19.42
CA VAL A 806 -55.71 -38.07 20.18
C VAL A 806 -57.20 -37.81 20.29
N ARG A 807 -57.69 -37.62 21.52
CA ARG A 807 -59.09 -37.31 21.85
C ARG A 807 -59.27 -35.81 22.04
N VAL A 808 -60.31 -35.23 21.45
CA VAL A 808 -60.65 -33.81 21.58
C VAL A 808 -62.16 -33.63 21.81
N SER A 809 -62.55 -32.71 22.69
CA SER A 809 -63.96 -32.38 22.95
C SER A 809 -64.64 -31.74 21.72
N LYS A 810 -65.71 -32.35 21.20
CA LYS A 810 -66.41 -31.88 19.99
C LYS A 810 -67.01 -30.49 20.18
N SER A 811 -67.60 -30.20 21.35
CA SER A 811 -68.22 -28.89 21.60
C SER A 811 -67.21 -27.75 21.57
N ARG A 812 -66.02 -27.94 22.16
CA ARG A 812 -64.93 -26.95 22.11
C ARG A 812 -64.37 -26.79 20.71
N PHE A 813 -64.09 -27.91 20.04
CA PHE A 813 -63.50 -27.94 18.70
C PHE A 813 -64.40 -27.31 17.63
N CYS A 814 -65.72 -27.50 17.72
CA CYS A 814 -66.70 -26.84 16.86
C CYS A 814 -66.88 -25.35 17.19
N THR A 815 -66.65 -24.94 18.44
CA THR A 815 -66.77 -23.53 18.86
C THR A 815 -65.53 -22.73 18.45
N SER A 816 -64.34 -23.33 18.53
CA SER A 816 -63.06 -22.68 18.22
C SER A 816 -62.71 -22.69 16.73
N ASN A 817 -63.36 -23.52 15.91
CA ASN A 817 -63.03 -23.65 14.51
C ASN A 817 -64.29 -23.75 13.61
N VAL A 818 -64.40 -22.83 12.66
CA VAL A 818 -65.55 -22.71 11.76
C VAL A 818 -65.67 -23.90 10.80
N TYR A 819 -64.55 -24.47 10.35
CA TYR A 819 -64.56 -25.65 9.47
C TYR A 819 -65.20 -26.85 10.17
N PHE A 820 -64.74 -27.17 11.39
CA PHE A 820 -65.32 -28.27 12.17
C PHE A 820 -66.74 -27.92 12.67
N GLY A 821 -67.01 -26.67 13.03
CA GLY A 821 -68.37 -26.22 13.36
C GLY A 821 -69.35 -26.47 12.20
N SER A 822 -68.95 -26.14 10.97
CA SER A 822 -69.76 -26.30 9.77
C SER A 822 -69.90 -27.76 9.34
N MET A 823 -68.84 -28.57 9.48
CA MET A 823 -68.86 -30.02 9.20
C MET A 823 -69.91 -30.76 10.06
N PHE A 824 -70.20 -30.25 11.25
CA PHE A 824 -71.18 -30.85 12.18
C PHE A 824 -72.50 -30.07 12.26
N ASP A 825 -72.73 -29.12 11.36
CA ASP A 825 -74.02 -28.45 11.17
C ASP A 825 -74.85 -29.15 10.07
N SER A 826 -76.19 -29.09 10.22
CA SER A 826 -77.30 -29.99 9.81
C SER A 826 -77.41 -30.50 8.36
N SER A 827 -76.34 -30.48 7.56
CA SER A 827 -76.35 -30.79 6.13
C SER A 827 -75.17 -31.63 5.61
N PHE A 828 -74.22 -32.04 6.46
CA PHE A 828 -73.05 -32.83 6.07
C PHE A 828 -73.12 -34.32 6.48
N VAL A 829 -72.41 -35.17 5.74
CA VAL A 829 -72.45 -36.64 5.88
C VAL A 829 -71.96 -37.06 7.26
N GLU A 830 -70.98 -36.36 7.80
CA GLU A 830 -70.33 -36.58 9.08
C GLU A 830 -71.31 -36.47 10.26
N GLN A 831 -72.27 -35.55 10.19
CA GLN A 831 -73.35 -35.45 11.18
C GLN A 831 -74.40 -36.54 10.98
N SER A 832 -74.80 -36.83 9.73
CA SER A 832 -75.79 -37.86 9.41
C SER A 832 -75.33 -39.29 9.75
N THR A 833 -74.01 -39.52 9.73
CA THR A 833 -73.36 -40.80 10.03
C THR A 833 -72.81 -40.89 11.46
N SER A 834 -72.93 -39.81 12.25
CA SER A 834 -72.32 -39.71 13.59
C SER A 834 -70.82 -40.06 13.58
N GLN A 835 -70.10 -39.64 12.55
CA GLN A 835 -68.67 -39.93 12.42
C GLN A 835 -67.89 -39.19 13.52
N THR A 836 -67.24 -39.95 14.39
CA THR A 836 -66.42 -39.46 15.51
C THR A 836 -64.94 -39.80 15.36
N GLN A 837 -64.58 -40.56 14.32
CA GLN A 837 -63.20 -40.99 14.06
C GLN A 837 -62.69 -40.41 12.75
N PHE A 838 -61.52 -39.78 12.82
CA PHE A 838 -60.78 -39.21 11.70
C PHE A 838 -59.42 -39.86 11.60
N GLN A 839 -59.01 -40.22 10.38
CA GLN A 839 -57.71 -40.83 10.14
C GLN A 839 -56.72 -39.76 9.68
N PHE A 840 -55.66 -39.55 10.45
CA PHE A 840 -54.55 -38.71 10.02
C PHE A 840 -53.80 -39.38 8.86
N ARG A 841 -53.52 -38.63 7.80
CA ARG A 841 -52.76 -39.10 6.64
C ARG A 841 -51.63 -38.11 6.34
N PRO A 842 -50.35 -38.49 6.58
CA PRO A 842 -49.21 -37.59 6.39
C PRO A 842 -49.15 -36.99 4.98
N ASP A 843 -49.42 -37.78 3.94
CA ASP A 843 -49.39 -37.33 2.54
C ASP A 843 -50.47 -36.29 2.23
N ILE A 844 -51.59 -36.39 2.93
CA ILE A 844 -52.72 -35.49 2.75
C ILE A 844 -52.49 -34.21 3.53
N GLU A 845 -52.15 -34.31 4.81
CA GLU A 845 -51.97 -33.16 5.71
C GLU A 845 -50.64 -32.42 5.51
N GLN A 846 -49.69 -33.04 4.79
CA GLN A 846 -48.36 -32.50 4.49
C GLN A 846 -47.56 -32.08 5.72
N CYS A 847 -47.76 -32.75 6.85
CA CYS A 847 -47.09 -32.49 8.11
C CYS A 847 -46.80 -33.78 8.88
N THR A 848 -46.02 -33.69 9.96
CA THR A 848 -45.74 -34.84 10.82
C THR A 848 -46.88 -35.09 11.81
N GLU A 849 -46.95 -36.31 12.37
CA GLU A 849 -47.93 -36.62 13.43
C GLU A 849 -47.78 -35.68 14.64
N GLU A 850 -46.55 -35.24 14.94
CA GLU A 850 -46.25 -34.31 16.03
C GLU A 850 -46.76 -32.90 15.74
N ASP A 851 -46.51 -32.37 14.53
CA ASP A 851 -47.01 -31.06 14.10
C ASP A 851 -48.54 -31.01 14.12
N PHE A 852 -49.19 -32.07 13.61
CA PHE A 852 -50.64 -32.19 13.62
C PHE A 852 -51.19 -32.30 15.04
N THR A 853 -50.49 -32.99 15.95
CA THR A 853 -50.86 -33.03 17.36
C THR A 853 -50.78 -31.63 17.99
N LYS A 854 -49.72 -30.86 17.72
CA LYS A 854 -49.58 -29.48 18.22
C LYS A 854 -50.69 -28.57 17.65
N PHE A 855 -51.08 -28.77 16.40
CA PHE A 855 -52.26 -28.12 15.82
C PHE A 855 -53.56 -28.44 16.59
N LEU A 856 -53.79 -29.71 16.96
CA LEU A 856 -54.94 -30.11 17.78
C LEU A 856 -54.89 -29.48 19.19
N HIS A 857 -53.71 -29.35 19.79
CA HIS A 857 -53.54 -28.61 21.06
C HIS A 857 -54.00 -27.16 20.90
N PHE A 858 -53.58 -26.50 19.82
CA PHE A 858 -53.96 -25.11 19.56
C PHE A 858 -55.49 -24.97 19.39
N LEU A 859 -56.11 -25.79 18.55
CA LEU A 859 -57.57 -25.77 18.33
C LEU A 859 -58.38 -26.06 19.60
N SER A 860 -57.80 -26.76 20.56
CA SER A 860 -58.43 -27.06 21.85
C SER A 860 -58.30 -25.92 22.87
N GLY A 861 -57.70 -24.78 22.47
CA GLY A 861 -57.47 -23.62 23.34
C GLY A 861 -56.30 -23.80 24.32
N CYS A 862 -55.32 -24.65 23.99
CA CYS A 862 -54.15 -24.87 24.84
C CYS A 862 -53.19 -23.67 24.73
N HIS A 863 -52.76 -23.11 25.86
CA HIS A 863 -51.78 -22.01 25.93
C HIS A 863 -50.51 -22.38 26.72
N SER A 864 -50.26 -23.67 26.88
CA SER A 864 -49.08 -24.23 27.57
C SER A 864 -47.90 -24.44 26.62
N ALA A 865 -46.78 -24.94 27.18
CA ALA A 865 -45.60 -25.35 26.44
C ALA A 865 -45.91 -26.34 25.28
N CYS A 866 -47.05 -27.03 25.30
CA CYS A 866 -47.46 -27.94 24.21
C CYS A 866 -47.76 -27.22 22.88
N THR A 867 -47.91 -25.89 22.89
CA THR A 867 -48.15 -25.06 21.68
C THR A 867 -46.94 -24.23 21.27
N THR A 868 -45.77 -24.44 21.89
CA THR A 868 -44.56 -23.70 21.54
C THR A 868 -44.10 -24.05 20.13
N VAL A 869 -43.84 -23.02 19.33
CA VAL A 869 -43.29 -23.14 17.99
C VAL A 869 -41.81 -22.74 18.04
N ASP A 870 -40.95 -23.74 17.95
CA ASP A 870 -39.50 -23.67 18.14
C ASP A 870 -38.71 -23.89 16.84
N SER A 871 -39.37 -24.36 15.79
CA SER A 871 -38.76 -24.62 14.49
C SER A 871 -39.54 -24.00 13.33
N ALA A 872 -38.81 -23.57 12.30
CA ALA A 872 -39.39 -23.04 11.08
C ALA A 872 -40.32 -24.05 10.39
N GLN A 873 -39.96 -25.34 10.40
CA GLN A 873 -40.76 -26.41 9.81
C GLN A 873 -42.13 -26.55 10.50
N LEU A 874 -42.16 -26.56 11.84
CA LEU A 874 -43.42 -26.58 12.59
C LEU A 874 -44.27 -25.34 12.30
N CYS A 875 -43.65 -24.16 12.22
CA CYS A 875 -44.36 -22.92 11.88
C CYS A 875 -45.02 -23.00 10.50
N LEU A 876 -44.32 -23.56 9.49
CA LEU A 876 -44.85 -23.80 8.15
C LEU A 876 -46.01 -24.79 8.17
N SER A 877 -45.85 -25.93 8.84
CA SER A 877 -46.90 -26.94 9.00
C SER A 877 -48.16 -26.32 9.61
N LEU A 878 -48.03 -25.50 10.66
CA LEU A 878 -49.16 -24.84 11.32
C LEU A 878 -49.84 -23.78 10.45
N LEU A 879 -49.10 -23.03 9.62
CA LEU A 879 -49.68 -22.10 8.65
C LEU A 879 -50.52 -22.84 7.60
N MET A 880 -50.01 -23.96 7.07
CA MET A 880 -50.73 -24.77 6.08
C MET A 880 -51.98 -25.44 6.67
N LEU A 881 -51.90 -25.96 7.89
CA LEU A 881 -53.05 -26.51 8.60
C LEU A 881 -54.07 -25.41 8.94
N GLY A 882 -53.60 -24.22 9.33
CA GLY A 882 -54.43 -23.05 9.59
C GLY A 882 -55.25 -22.62 8.38
N ASP A 883 -54.64 -22.61 7.19
CA ASP A 883 -55.34 -22.33 5.93
C ASP A 883 -56.33 -23.45 5.57
N ARG A 884 -55.86 -24.70 5.54
CA ARG A 884 -56.65 -25.87 5.15
C ARG A 884 -57.92 -26.06 5.98
N TYR A 885 -57.82 -25.87 7.29
CA TYR A 885 -58.91 -26.04 8.25
C TYR A 885 -59.55 -24.71 8.65
N LEU A 886 -59.33 -23.63 7.88
CA LEU A 886 -59.94 -22.31 8.08
C LEU A 886 -59.85 -21.81 9.53
N CYS A 887 -58.64 -21.84 10.11
CA CYS A 887 -58.33 -21.37 11.45
C CYS A 887 -57.57 -20.03 11.41
N PRO A 888 -58.27 -18.90 11.22
CA PRO A 888 -57.64 -17.59 11.13
C PRO A 888 -56.96 -17.17 12.44
N GLU A 889 -57.43 -17.66 13.59
CA GLU A 889 -56.84 -17.36 14.91
C GLU A 889 -55.43 -17.94 15.06
N LEU A 890 -55.18 -19.15 14.55
CA LEU A 890 -53.84 -19.74 14.52
C LEU A 890 -52.92 -18.92 13.63
N THR A 891 -53.37 -18.62 12.43
CA THR A 891 -52.61 -17.81 11.48
C THR A 891 -52.30 -16.41 12.04
N ALA A 892 -53.27 -15.78 12.71
CA ALA A 892 -53.06 -14.49 13.39
C ALA A 892 -52.06 -14.60 14.55
N HIS A 893 -52.10 -15.70 15.32
CA HIS A 893 -51.13 -15.95 16.40
C HIS A 893 -49.70 -16.10 15.86
N LEU A 894 -49.52 -16.87 14.78
CA LEU A 894 -48.22 -17.08 14.14
C LEU A 894 -47.65 -15.78 13.56
N LEU A 895 -48.52 -14.93 12.99
CA LEU A 895 -48.17 -13.66 12.33
C LEU A 895 -48.15 -12.43 13.25
N HIS A 896 -48.57 -12.60 14.51
CA HIS A 896 -48.63 -11.53 15.49
C HIS A 896 -47.30 -10.78 15.62
N ILE A 897 -47.31 -9.55 16.15
CA ILE A 897 -46.09 -8.74 16.34
C ILE A 897 -45.03 -9.48 17.19
N ASN A 898 -45.48 -10.35 18.09
CA ASN A 898 -44.64 -11.20 18.92
C ASN A 898 -44.75 -12.69 18.53
N GLY A 899 -45.30 -12.98 17.36
CA GLY A 899 -45.57 -14.34 16.89
C GLY A 899 -44.30 -15.08 16.46
N PRO A 900 -44.34 -16.42 16.47
CA PRO A 900 -43.19 -17.28 16.18
C PRO A 900 -42.56 -17.07 14.81
N LEU A 901 -43.35 -16.67 13.82
CA LEU A 901 -42.84 -16.50 12.46
C LEU A 901 -41.70 -15.47 12.40
N ARG A 902 -41.82 -14.36 13.14
CA ARG A 902 -40.90 -13.21 13.02
C ARG A 902 -39.47 -13.52 13.47
N TYR A 903 -39.29 -14.47 14.38
CA TYR A 903 -37.96 -14.92 14.81
C TYR A 903 -37.50 -16.22 14.14
N LEU A 904 -38.40 -16.99 13.53
CA LEU A 904 -38.07 -18.24 12.84
C LEU A 904 -37.73 -18.05 11.36
N ILE A 905 -38.29 -17.02 10.71
CA ILE A 905 -38.02 -16.74 9.29
C ILE A 905 -36.63 -16.11 9.12
N CYS A 906 -35.87 -16.63 8.15
CA CYS A 906 -34.54 -16.14 7.79
C CYS A 906 -34.23 -16.40 6.32
N GLY A 907 -33.12 -15.87 5.81
CA GLY A 907 -32.72 -16.06 4.41
C GLY A 907 -32.58 -17.53 4.00
N SER A 908 -32.22 -18.41 4.94
CA SER A 908 -32.01 -19.84 4.67
C SER A 908 -33.30 -20.66 4.59
N ASN A 909 -34.43 -20.19 5.12
CA ASN A 909 -35.73 -20.88 5.03
C ASN A 909 -36.82 -20.06 4.30
N LEU A 910 -36.49 -18.84 3.86
CA LEU A 910 -37.39 -17.98 3.09
C LEU A 910 -37.99 -18.64 1.84
N PRO A 911 -37.29 -19.49 1.06
CA PRO A 911 -37.91 -20.14 -0.10
C PRO A 911 -39.13 -21.00 0.28
N GLU A 912 -39.09 -21.70 1.41
CA GLU A 912 -40.21 -22.50 1.89
C GLU A 912 -41.38 -21.60 2.33
N PHE A 913 -41.10 -20.58 3.15
CA PHE A 913 -42.12 -19.62 3.60
C PHE A 913 -42.77 -18.85 2.45
N LEU A 914 -42.00 -18.40 1.47
CA LEU A 914 -42.53 -17.68 0.33
C LEU A 914 -43.44 -18.58 -0.52
N THR A 915 -43.09 -19.86 -0.69
CA THR A 915 -43.90 -20.83 -1.43
C THR A 915 -45.24 -21.05 -0.74
N THR A 916 -45.23 -21.25 0.57
CA THR A 916 -46.45 -21.36 1.38
C THR A 916 -47.27 -20.07 1.32
N ALA A 917 -46.64 -18.91 1.44
CA ALA A 917 -47.32 -17.61 1.37
C ALA A 917 -47.99 -17.32 0.03
N LEU A 918 -47.41 -17.82 -1.08
CA LEU A 918 -47.99 -17.69 -2.42
C LEU A 918 -49.08 -18.74 -2.70
N SER A 919 -49.16 -19.79 -1.88
CA SER A 919 -50.16 -20.86 -2.01
C SER A 919 -51.42 -20.59 -1.16
N ILE A 920 -51.26 -19.90 -0.03
CA ILE A 920 -52.35 -19.47 0.84
C ILE A 920 -52.99 -18.21 0.25
N GLU A 921 -54.26 -18.28 -0.17
CA GLU A 921 -54.99 -17.12 -0.67
C GLU A 921 -55.21 -16.10 0.47
N GLU A 922 -55.07 -14.79 0.16
CA GLU A 922 -55.46 -13.66 1.02
C GLU A 922 -54.61 -13.29 2.26
N ASN A 923 -53.40 -13.83 2.46
CA ASN A 923 -52.57 -13.45 3.61
C ASN A 923 -51.46 -12.41 3.32
N GLU A 924 -51.85 -11.14 3.15
CA GLU A 924 -50.90 -10.05 2.85
C GLU A 924 -49.82 -9.86 3.93
N ALA A 925 -50.14 -10.12 5.21
CA ALA A 925 -49.18 -9.96 6.31
C ALA A 925 -48.01 -10.94 6.22
N LEU A 926 -48.29 -12.21 5.87
CA LEU A 926 -47.25 -13.23 5.66
C LEU A 926 -46.34 -12.86 4.48
N LEU A 927 -46.92 -12.39 3.37
CA LEU A 927 -46.15 -11.93 2.21
C LEU A 927 -45.30 -10.69 2.52
N HIS A 928 -45.81 -9.74 3.31
CA HIS A 928 -45.03 -8.58 3.76
C HIS A 928 -43.83 -9.00 4.61
N ILE A 929 -43.98 -9.98 5.50
CA ILE A 929 -42.87 -10.54 6.30
C ILE A 929 -41.85 -11.24 5.38
N CYS A 930 -42.31 -11.99 4.37
CA CYS A 930 -41.43 -12.62 3.39
C CYS A 930 -40.64 -11.57 2.58
N PHE A 931 -41.29 -10.52 2.09
CA PHE A 931 -40.61 -9.43 1.36
C PHE A 931 -39.66 -8.63 2.24
N ALA A 932 -40.04 -8.36 3.49
CA ALA A 932 -39.16 -7.69 4.44
C ALA A 932 -37.91 -8.54 4.73
N THR A 933 -38.06 -9.85 4.86
CA THR A 933 -36.95 -10.79 5.02
C THR A 933 -36.07 -10.83 3.78
N LEU A 934 -36.66 -10.90 2.58
CA LEU A 934 -35.95 -10.86 1.29
C LEU A 934 -35.08 -9.61 1.15
N PHE A 935 -35.63 -8.46 1.52
CA PHE A 935 -34.97 -7.16 1.35
C PHE A 935 -33.92 -6.86 2.41
N LYS A 936 -34.12 -7.31 3.66
CA LYS A 936 -33.25 -6.94 4.78
C LYS A 936 -32.22 -8.02 5.13
N HIS A 937 -32.60 -9.30 5.04
CA HIS A 937 -31.87 -10.40 5.68
C HIS A 937 -31.30 -11.44 4.72
N CYS A 938 -31.59 -11.37 3.42
CA CYS A 938 -31.00 -12.29 2.45
C CYS A 938 -29.65 -11.77 1.91
N SER A 939 -28.70 -12.70 1.79
CA SER A 939 -27.51 -12.59 0.95
C SER A 939 -27.84 -12.79 -0.54
N ASP A 940 -26.90 -12.49 -1.44
CA ASP A 940 -27.11 -12.66 -2.87
C ASP A 940 -27.41 -14.12 -3.25
N SER A 941 -26.74 -15.10 -2.64
CA SER A 941 -27.02 -16.53 -2.89
C SER A 941 -28.41 -16.95 -2.38
N GLU A 942 -28.87 -16.40 -1.27
CA GLU A 942 -30.22 -16.64 -0.75
C GLU A 942 -31.29 -15.99 -1.64
N ILE A 943 -31.06 -14.77 -2.14
CA ILE A 943 -31.95 -14.13 -3.12
C ILE A 943 -32.09 -15.01 -4.37
N VAL A 944 -30.98 -15.48 -4.94
CA VAL A 944 -31.00 -16.37 -6.11
C VAL A 944 -31.83 -17.62 -5.82
N ARG A 945 -31.64 -18.24 -4.66
CA ARG A 945 -32.40 -19.42 -4.27
C ARG A 945 -33.89 -19.13 -4.13
N VAL A 946 -34.28 -18.03 -3.50
CA VAL A 946 -35.69 -17.60 -3.39
C VAL A 946 -36.29 -17.37 -4.78
N LEU A 947 -35.60 -16.64 -5.64
CA LEU A 947 -36.05 -16.36 -7.00
C LEU A 947 -36.13 -17.61 -7.88
N SER A 948 -35.27 -18.60 -7.65
CA SER A 948 -35.30 -19.88 -8.38
C SER A 948 -36.59 -20.68 -8.14
N VAL A 949 -37.14 -20.61 -6.93
CA VAL A 949 -38.41 -21.26 -6.57
C VAL A 949 -39.61 -20.53 -7.19
N VAL A 950 -39.57 -19.20 -7.25
CA VAL A 950 -40.59 -18.43 -7.98
C VAL A 950 -40.54 -18.72 -9.48
N LYS A 951 -39.34 -18.91 -10.03
CA LYS A 951 -39.11 -19.23 -11.44
C LYS A 951 -39.64 -20.62 -11.84
N SER A 952 -39.61 -21.61 -10.95
CA SER A 952 -40.05 -22.98 -11.27
C SER A 952 -41.58 -23.13 -11.42
N HIS A 953 -42.37 -22.15 -10.99
CA HIS A 953 -43.83 -22.19 -11.01
C HIS A 953 -44.43 -20.94 -11.66
N THR A 954 -45.02 -21.08 -12.85
CA THR A 954 -45.60 -19.96 -13.60
C THR A 954 -46.73 -19.25 -12.86
N VAL A 955 -47.54 -19.97 -12.09
CA VAL A 955 -48.62 -19.40 -11.26
C VAL A 955 -48.05 -18.54 -10.12
N PHE A 956 -46.99 -19.01 -9.46
CA PHE A 956 -46.31 -18.23 -8.41
C PHE A 956 -45.63 -17.00 -8.96
N LEU A 957 -45.11 -17.04 -10.20
CA LEU A 957 -44.48 -15.90 -10.83
C LEU A 957 -45.44 -14.70 -10.94
N ASP A 958 -46.64 -14.91 -11.47
CA ASP A 958 -47.62 -13.85 -11.66
C ASP A 958 -48.16 -13.31 -10.34
N SER A 959 -48.44 -14.21 -9.38
CA SER A 959 -48.85 -13.85 -8.01
C SER A 959 -47.76 -13.06 -7.29
N PHE A 960 -46.51 -13.53 -7.34
CA PHE A 960 -45.34 -12.87 -6.75
C PHE A 960 -45.18 -11.44 -7.25
N PHE A 961 -45.23 -11.20 -8.56
CA PHE A 961 -45.10 -9.86 -9.11
C PHE A 961 -46.30 -8.96 -8.78
N ALA A 962 -47.52 -9.50 -8.71
CA ALA A 962 -48.70 -8.75 -8.30
C ALA A 962 -48.55 -8.25 -6.86
N HIS A 963 -48.18 -9.14 -5.93
CA HIS A 963 -47.98 -8.81 -4.52
C HIS A 963 -46.76 -7.92 -4.28
N LEU A 964 -45.64 -8.19 -4.94
CA LEU A 964 -44.42 -7.37 -4.86
C LEU A 964 -44.68 -5.94 -5.33
N ASN A 965 -45.39 -5.79 -6.46
CA ASN A 965 -45.77 -4.49 -6.99
C ASN A 965 -46.73 -3.75 -6.04
N ARG A 966 -47.73 -4.44 -5.46
CA ARG A 966 -48.63 -3.87 -4.46
C ARG A 966 -47.86 -3.41 -3.22
N PHE A 967 -46.97 -4.25 -2.68
CA PHE A 967 -46.15 -3.94 -1.51
C PHE A 967 -45.29 -2.70 -1.75
N LEU A 968 -44.52 -2.67 -2.84
CA LEU A 968 -43.59 -1.57 -3.12
C LEU A 968 -44.31 -0.24 -3.43
N ARG A 969 -45.47 -0.26 -4.09
CA ARG A 969 -46.25 0.96 -4.38
C ARG A 969 -46.79 1.65 -3.13
N GLN A 970 -46.86 0.98 -1.99
CA GLN A 970 -47.20 1.64 -0.71
C GLN A 970 -46.09 2.62 -0.27
N PHE A 971 -44.85 2.38 -0.70
CA PHE A 971 -43.67 3.17 -0.28
C PHE A 971 -43.18 4.14 -1.35
N VAL A 972 -43.39 3.80 -2.62
CA VAL A 972 -43.22 4.76 -3.71
C VAL A 972 -44.48 5.65 -3.70
N ARG A 973 -44.38 6.85 -3.13
CA ARG A 973 -45.41 7.90 -3.30
C ARG A 973 -45.49 8.28 -4.78
N LEU A 974 -46.22 7.46 -5.56
CA LEU A 974 -46.52 7.64 -6.99
C LEU A 974 -47.64 8.64 -7.20
#